data_AF-A0A8K0JKE9-F1
#
_entry.id   AF-A0A8K0JKE9-F1
#
_cell.length_a   1.000
_cell.length_b   1.000
_cell.length_c   1.000
_cell.angle_alpha   90.00
_cell.angle_beta   90.00
_cell.angle_gamma   90.00
#
_symmetry.space_group_name_H-M   'P 1'
#
loop_
_entity.id
_entity.type
_entity.pdbx_description
1 polymer ?
#
loop_
_entity_poly.entity_id
_entity_poly.type
_entity_poly.pdbx_seq_one_letter_code
_entity_poly.pdbx_strand_id
1 'polypeptide(L)'
;MEPSMDMTVDSNVSPTEMEETLQQLFDVVNRLEEGPGNVPLLKKNVALAKKVQMTQEAAGGLEILANTVGCPISIWLEILTNIEQEVANISAGRALEIASLFRNALSDYASTEVAARIGAILSTLHAVVLSEQQVDHPMDGNGVSTTALLDEETARELWKAIISVSERVMSEDFGLWEAYIGWEEATALAKTGEDRDTALKALKGRYIAHLAVPHSRLTETAERYSTFNTTHFLEEYEPNMIKASNMSAKSLAKYQARETWEDGWQTLAKEVAESTMVEPTSLLDRRLAYLSAWLEMELSLPEQGTKNKGKGKGRETDSPKLEPFYVIMVFERMLSVASFRTERTSKVNESLIWLKYYRFMYATNGIAKAEAARILTRAARCCPESGEIWATLLRHQEAISKDITEMNSTYQRAHSLGLLTQGVHGPLSVGEVHPVEELVTLELAWCGLTRRMAEAMAFSDADERANQFDLVEVTIRESMQKVRSTYTKSDSGSRLELYLISWLEKRGQIAEAVQIWEHVCKVRPKDYQAWTGQVEFLIRHEHIPQARTALKIAANRQGMDWPQAIWSRWISFEETHGSIEQVVAAHSKVASLSDALARQMAEQSAAHNPEPIKPQPDQSTILETEDARTAPATKRKAEVASLDDTTNESTKRVKQDQTDIEKVESAPARDREFATVLISDLPEDVTEDMIRQRFNDCGEVREVVVTTKGTSTTASVEFIDRESVPAALTKDKKKIGDAQVHVYQAGQTTLFVTNFPEQMDDDAIRQLFSKYGEMLDPRWPSRKYKDSRRFCYVQFLTTASAHAACELNGQELEPGLALSVLISDPEKKKQRSDANSDQREVYITGLSRFVAEKDLRRLFGDFGEIKRVNLATDDEGHCKGFAFLEYTDEAAVESALSLDGTQLKKRVMKVKRIDPSAKSSKQAGEKQPVKQQRETDEVSRSIKLTGLASRTQEGLLQQALEKVAKVKRVEVFADSAEAVVEFASAADVGTFLLRGTEFDFAGNSLAVAPLGRSSEVPKAASRPVPASDNSTSASRQAMPLKPRPPKAGNRKRVLAIPQAKPASTGSPSTSIQPEQVGHNARDGMKGQDHFRDLLAGKPV
;
A
#
# COMPACT_ATOMS: atom_id res chain seq x y z
N MET A 1 12.93 -31.86 -4.32
CA MET A 1 13.88 -31.34 -3.33
C MET A 1 14.60 -30.20 -4.00
N GLU A 2 14.37 -28.97 -3.57
CA GLU A 2 15.29 -27.88 -3.91
C GLU A 2 16.60 -28.13 -3.17
N PRO A 3 17.77 -27.80 -3.75
CA PRO A 3 18.99 -27.72 -2.97
C PRO A 3 18.86 -26.50 -2.04
N SER A 4 18.65 -26.75 -0.75
CA SER A 4 18.85 -25.74 0.28
C SER A 4 20.27 -25.17 0.15
N MET A 5 20.46 -23.88 0.44
CA MET A 5 21.79 -23.24 0.41
C MET A 5 22.68 -23.63 1.61
N ASP A 6 22.44 -24.79 2.22
CA ASP A 6 23.41 -25.41 3.12
C ASP A 6 24.56 -25.99 2.27
N MET A 7 25.55 -25.14 2.00
CA MET A 7 26.84 -25.56 1.43
C MET A 7 27.76 -26.20 2.49
N THR A 8 27.17 -26.89 3.47
CA THR A 8 27.89 -27.63 4.51
C THR A 8 28.47 -28.91 3.94
N VAL A 9 29.76 -29.15 4.19
CA VAL A 9 30.49 -30.31 3.68
C VAL A 9 30.06 -31.58 4.42
N ASP A 10 29.27 -32.45 3.76
CA ASP A 10 29.05 -33.82 4.21
C ASP A 10 30.38 -34.60 4.12
N SER A 11 31.04 -34.78 5.26
CA SER A 11 32.43 -35.25 5.33
C SER A 11 32.61 -36.77 5.16
N ASN A 12 31.65 -37.47 4.55
CA ASN A 12 31.65 -38.93 4.35
C ASN A 12 30.98 -39.31 3.01
N VAL A 13 31.56 -38.88 1.89
CA VAL A 13 31.17 -39.32 0.54
C VAL A 13 31.87 -40.65 0.22
N SER A 14 31.14 -41.67 -0.23
CA SER A 14 31.74 -42.95 -0.62
C SER A 14 32.55 -42.83 -1.92
N PRO A 15 33.53 -43.74 -2.18
CA PRO A 15 34.35 -43.68 -3.40
C PRO A 15 33.53 -43.69 -4.70
N THR A 16 32.42 -44.43 -4.72
CA THR A 16 31.51 -44.51 -5.88
C THR A 16 30.72 -43.21 -6.08
N GLU A 17 30.19 -42.62 -5.01
CA GLU A 17 29.52 -41.31 -5.08
C GLU A 17 30.51 -40.19 -5.46
N MET A 18 31.79 -40.32 -5.12
CA MET A 18 32.84 -39.39 -5.50
C MET A 18 33.12 -39.44 -7.00
N GLU A 19 33.23 -40.64 -7.59
CA GLU A 19 33.38 -40.86 -9.03
C GLU A 19 32.16 -40.34 -9.82
N GLU A 20 30.94 -40.62 -9.35
CA GLU A 20 29.71 -40.05 -9.92
C GLU A 20 29.65 -38.51 -9.82
N THR A 21 30.13 -37.94 -8.70
CA THR A 21 30.16 -36.48 -8.49
C THR A 21 31.20 -35.82 -9.42
N LEU A 22 32.35 -36.46 -9.65
CA LEU A 22 33.37 -36.01 -10.61
C LEU A 22 32.87 -36.04 -12.06
N GLN A 23 32.16 -37.10 -12.47
CA GLN A 23 31.56 -37.15 -13.80
C GLN A 23 30.50 -36.04 -13.98
N GLN A 24 29.65 -35.81 -12.97
CA GLN A 24 28.69 -34.70 -13.00
C GLN A 24 29.35 -33.33 -13.05
N LEU A 25 30.52 -33.17 -12.41
CA LEU A 25 31.30 -31.93 -12.45
C LEU A 25 31.85 -31.68 -13.86
N PHE A 26 32.45 -32.70 -14.49
CA PHE A 26 32.94 -32.65 -15.86
C PHE A 26 31.81 -32.29 -16.86
N ASP A 27 30.66 -32.96 -16.75
CA ASP A 27 29.48 -32.67 -17.60
C ASP A 27 28.95 -31.23 -17.43
N VAL A 28 29.05 -30.67 -16.22
CA VAL A 28 28.65 -29.28 -15.95
C VAL A 28 29.68 -28.28 -16.48
N VAL A 29 30.99 -28.57 -16.37
CA VAL A 29 32.06 -27.73 -16.91
C VAL A 29 31.96 -27.65 -18.44
N ASN A 30 31.81 -28.77 -19.14
CA ASN A 30 31.64 -28.78 -20.60
C ASN A 30 30.44 -27.93 -21.05
N ARG A 31 29.33 -27.96 -20.31
CA ARG A 31 28.14 -27.14 -20.58
C ARG A 31 28.32 -25.66 -20.23
N LEU A 32 29.28 -25.32 -19.38
CA LEU A 32 29.68 -23.94 -19.11
C LEU A 32 30.62 -23.40 -20.19
N GLU A 33 31.35 -24.23 -20.93
CA GLU A 33 32.09 -23.77 -22.12
C GLU A 33 31.13 -23.29 -23.22
N GLU A 34 30.00 -23.99 -23.41
CA GLU A 34 28.93 -23.59 -24.34
C GLU A 34 28.14 -22.35 -23.85
N GLY A 35 28.11 -22.10 -22.54
CA GLY A 35 27.25 -21.09 -21.91
C GLY A 35 27.83 -20.53 -20.60
N PRO A 36 28.92 -19.75 -20.64
CA PRO A 36 29.69 -19.38 -19.44
C PRO A 36 28.93 -18.49 -18.46
N GLY A 37 27.91 -17.75 -18.93
CA GLY A 37 27.04 -16.93 -18.08
C GLY A 37 25.90 -17.69 -17.40
N ASN A 38 25.78 -19.02 -17.56
CA ASN A 38 24.63 -19.77 -17.10
C ASN A 38 24.64 -19.98 -15.58
N VAL A 39 23.85 -19.20 -14.85
CA VAL A 39 23.88 -19.12 -13.38
C VAL A 39 23.48 -20.44 -12.69
N PRO A 40 22.44 -21.19 -13.13
CA PRO A 40 22.16 -22.51 -12.56
C PRO A 40 23.33 -23.49 -12.71
N LEU A 41 24.02 -23.50 -13.85
CA LEU A 41 25.19 -24.35 -14.07
C LEU A 41 26.39 -23.87 -13.23
N LEU A 42 26.64 -22.57 -13.10
CA LEU A 42 27.69 -22.03 -12.23
C LEU A 42 27.45 -22.41 -10.76
N LYS A 43 26.22 -22.25 -10.26
CA LYS A 43 25.83 -22.68 -8.91
C LYS A 43 26.04 -24.20 -8.72
N LYS A 44 25.67 -25.01 -9.72
CA LYS A 44 25.88 -26.47 -9.68
C LYS A 44 27.38 -26.83 -9.71
N ASN A 45 28.19 -26.12 -10.50
CA ASN A 45 29.65 -26.31 -10.56
C ASN A 45 30.28 -26.10 -9.17
N VAL A 46 30.05 -24.94 -8.55
CA VAL A 46 30.55 -24.63 -7.20
C VAL A 46 30.11 -25.68 -6.16
N ALA A 47 28.84 -26.06 -6.17
CA ALA A 47 28.32 -27.05 -5.22
C ALA A 47 28.98 -28.44 -5.39
N LEU A 48 29.19 -28.88 -6.64
CA LEU A 48 29.88 -30.13 -6.93
C LEU A 48 31.37 -30.04 -6.55
N ALA A 49 32.07 -28.98 -6.94
CA ALA A 49 33.48 -28.76 -6.62
C ALA A 49 33.73 -28.77 -5.08
N LYS A 50 32.87 -28.09 -4.30
CA LYS A 50 32.90 -28.17 -2.83
C LYS A 50 32.68 -29.60 -2.32
N LYS A 51 31.75 -30.35 -2.90
CA LYS A 51 31.48 -31.76 -2.52
C LYS A 51 32.68 -32.68 -2.79
N VAL A 52 33.48 -32.44 -3.84
CA VAL A 52 34.74 -33.19 -4.09
C VAL A 52 35.98 -32.56 -3.42
N GLN A 53 35.81 -31.54 -2.57
CA GLN A 53 36.90 -30.82 -1.89
C GLN A 53 37.88 -30.11 -2.85
N MET A 54 37.45 -29.83 -4.08
CA MET A 54 38.17 -29.07 -5.10
C MET A 54 38.04 -27.56 -4.81
N THR A 55 38.83 -27.10 -3.85
CA THR A 55 38.69 -25.77 -3.23
C THR A 55 39.06 -24.61 -4.16
N GLN A 56 40.09 -24.76 -5.00
CA GLN A 56 40.49 -23.72 -5.95
C GLN A 56 39.44 -23.56 -7.07
N GLU A 57 38.91 -24.67 -7.56
CA GLU A 57 37.85 -24.69 -8.59
C GLU A 57 36.53 -24.14 -8.03
N ALA A 58 36.22 -24.43 -6.76
CA ALA A 58 35.08 -23.82 -6.07
C ALA A 58 35.25 -22.29 -5.91
N ALA A 59 36.45 -21.82 -5.53
CA ALA A 59 36.74 -20.38 -5.40
C ALA A 59 36.65 -19.65 -6.75
N GLY A 60 37.29 -20.17 -7.80
CA GLY A 60 37.18 -19.62 -9.15
C GLY A 60 35.74 -19.63 -9.69
N GLY A 61 34.98 -20.69 -9.41
CA GLY A 61 33.55 -20.76 -9.75
C GLY A 61 32.70 -19.69 -9.05
N LEU A 62 33.00 -19.37 -7.77
CA LEU A 62 32.35 -18.29 -7.04
C LEU A 62 32.68 -16.90 -7.61
N GLU A 63 33.91 -16.67 -8.05
CA GLU A 63 34.30 -15.41 -8.68
C GLU A 63 33.66 -15.21 -10.06
N ILE A 64 33.57 -16.26 -10.87
CA ILE A 64 32.84 -16.22 -12.15
C ILE A 64 31.35 -15.92 -11.89
N LEU A 65 30.76 -16.55 -10.88
CA LEU A 65 29.39 -16.29 -10.45
C LEU A 65 29.19 -14.82 -10.04
N ALA A 66 30.08 -14.27 -9.21
CA ALA A 66 30.02 -12.90 -8.69
C ALA A 66 30.28 -11.82 -9.76
N ASN A 67 31.07 -12.13 -10.79
CA ASN A 67 31.19 -11.27 -11.96
C ASN A 67 29.90 -11.28 -12.80
N THR A 68 29.25 -12.45 -12.92
CA THR A 68 28.06 -12.67 -13.77
C THR A 68 26.78 -12.05 -13.17
N VAL A 69 26.53 -12.28 -11.88
CA VAL A 69 25.35 -11.85 -11.11
C VAL A 69 25.75 -11.30 -9.74
N GLY A 70 24.81 -10.63 -9.08
CA GLY A 70 25.00 -10.11 -7.73
C GLY A 70 24.85 -11.20 -6.67
N CYS A 71 25.85 -11.34 -5.81
CA CYS A 71 25.92 -12.40 -4.81
C CYS A 71 25.43 -11.96 -3.42
N PRO A 72 24.73 -12.82 -2.65
CA PRO A 72 24.48 -12.62 -1.22
C PRO A 72 25.73 -12.20 -0.43
N ILE A 73 25.54 -11.44 0.65
CA ILE A 73 26.64 -11.01 1.54
C ILE A 73 27.47 -12.20 2.03
N SER A 74 26.84 -13.33 2.38
CA SER A 74 27.53 -14.55 2.80
C SER A 74 28.51 -15.11 1.75
N ILE A 75 28.13 -15.08 0.46
CA ILE A 75 29.01 -15.52 -0.64
C ILE A 75 30.15 -14.51 -0.86
N TRP A 76 29.87 -13.20 -0.73
CA TRP A 76 30.92 -12.20 -0.80
C TRP A 76 31.95 -12.33 0.33
N LEU A 77 31.51 -12.63 1.55
CA LEU A 77 32.42 -12.89 2.68
C LEU A 77 33.27 -14.16 2.47
N GLU A 78 32.73 -15.20 1.84
CA GLU A 78 33.49 -16.39 1.44
C GLU A 78 34.57 -16.03 0.40
N ILE A 79 34.21 -15.31 -0.66
CA ILE A 79 35.17 -14.86 -1.70
C ILE A 79 36.27 -13.99 -1.08
N LEU A 80 35.92 -13.05 -0.21
CA LEU A 80 36.90 -12.18 0.46
C LEU A 80 37.83 -12.97 1.39
N THR A 81 37.33 -14.00 2.07
CA THR A 81 38.15 -14.89 2.91
C THR A 81 39.15 -15.70 2.09
N ASN A 82 38.78 -16.09 0.86
CA ASN A 82 39.71 -16.75 -0.07
C ASN A 82 40.77 -15.76 -0.58
N ILE A 83 40.35 -14.56 -0.99
CA ILE A 83 41.27 -13.50 -1.43
C ILE A 83 42.25 -13.13 -0.29
N GLU A 84 41.80 -13.01 0.96
CA GLU A 84 42.65 -12.75 2.14
C GLU A 84 43.81 -13.75 2.28
N GLN A 85 43.61 -15.03 1.91
CA GLN A 85 44.65 -16.05 1.93
C GLN A 85 45.65 -15.91 0.76
N GLU A 86 45.23 -15.34 -0.36
CA GLU A 86 46.07 -15.11 -1.54
C GLU A 86 46.95 -13.86 -1.42
N VAL A 87 46.56 -12.85 -0.63
CA VAL A 87 47.16 -11.49 -0.53
C VAL A 87 48.69 -11.47 -0.48
N ALA A 88 49.32 -12.47 0.15
CA ALA A 88 50.76 -12.52 0.34
C ALA A 88 51.59 -12.75 -0.95
N ASN A 89 51.00 -13.28 -2.03
CA ASN A 89 51.72 -13.67 -3.26
C ASN A 89 50.91 -13.38 -4.55
N ILE A 90 50.40 -12.16 -4.70
CA ILE A 90 49.50 -11.79 -5.81
C ILE A 90 50.24 -11.28 -7.04
N SER A 91 49.85 -11.78 -8.22
CA SER A 91 50.37 -11.30 -9.50
C SER A 91 49.66 -10.02 -9.98
N ALA A 92 50.34 -9.25 -10.84
CA ALA A 92 49.81 -8.03 -11.45
C ALA A 92 48.40 -8.19 -12.06
N GLY A 93 48.18 -9.23 -12.88
CA GLY A 93 46.86 -9.48 -13.50
C GLY A 93 45.77 -9.78 -12.48
N ARG A 94 46.09 -10.57 -11.45
CA ARG A 94 45.20 -10.95 -10.36
C ARG A 94 44.74 -9.74 -9.53
N ALA A 95 45.60 -8.73 -9.35
CA ALA A 95 45.22 -7.50 -8.65
C ALA A 95 44.10 -6.71 -9.36
N LEU A 96 44.09 -6.66 -10.70
CA LEU A 96 43.04 -5.98 -11.47
C LEU A 96 41.70 -6.74 -11.41
N GLU A 97 41.74 -8.07 -11.42
CA GLU A 97 40.57 -8.93 -11.21
C GLU A 97 39.96 -8.69 -9.83
N ILE A 98 40.79 -8.69 -8.78
CA ILE A 98 40.37 -8.40 -7.40
C ILE A 98 39.77 -7.00 -7.27
N ALA A 99 40.38 -5.97 -7.88
CA ALA A 99 39.80 -4.63 -7.91
C ALA A 99 38.42 -4.59 -8.61
N SER A 100 38.20 -5.45 -9.60
CA SER A 100 36.89 -5.63 -10.24
C SER A 100 35.87 -6.32 -9.33
N LEU A 101 36.29 -7.39 -8.65
CA LEU A 101 35.48 -8.09 -7.64
C LEU A 101 35.09 -7.16 -6.50
N PHE A 102 36.00 -6.32 -6.01
CA PHE A 102 35.69 -5.31 -4.97
C PHE A 102 34.67 -4.28 -5.44
N ARG A 103 34.77 -3.79 -6.69
CA ARG A 103 33.75 -2.91 -7.26
C ARG A 103 32.38 -3.59 -7.37
N ASN A 104 32.34 -4.87 -7.74
CA ASN A 104 31.09 -5.65 -7.78
C ASN A 104 30.51 -5.85 -6.36
N ALA A 105 31.33 -6.24 -5.38
CA ALA A 105 30.92 -6.46 -3.99
C ALA A 105 30.32 -5.19 -3.35
N LEU A 106 31.01 -4.05 -3.48
CA LEU A 106 30.54 -2.75 -3.00
C LEU A 106 29.32 -2.23 -3.80
N SER A 107 29.14 -2.72 -5.03
CA SER A 107 28.01 -2.32 -5.89
C SER A 107 26.79 -3.22 -5.76
N ASP A 108 26.87 -4.45 -5.27
CA ASP A 108 25.68 -5.32 -5.17
C ASP A 108 24.82 -4.90 -3.96
N TYR A 109 25.38 -4.96 -2.74
CA TYR A 109 24.69 -4.60 -1.49
C TYR A 109 25.53 -3.66 -0.64
N ALA A 110 24.88 -2.69 0.01
CA ALA A 110 25.55 -1.77 0.93
C ALA A 110 25.79 -2.47 2.28
N SER A 111 26.84 -3.28 2.35
CA SER A 111 27.26 -4.02 3.55
C SER A 111 28.53 -3.42 4.13
N THR A 112 28.43 -2.98 5.38
CA THR A 112 29.54 -2.43 6.18
C THR A 112 30.61 -3.47 6.48
N GLU A 113 30.21 -4.72 6.71
CA GLU A 113 31.12 -5.86 6.93
C GLU A 113 31.97 -6.17 5.68
N VAL A 114 31.32 -6.26 4.51
CA VAL A 114 31.99 -6.46 3.21
C VAL A 114 32.93 -5.29 2.91
N ALA A 115 32.48 -4.05 3.15
CA ALA A 115 33.29 -2.86 2.96
C ALA A 115 34.53 -2.82 3.90
N ALA A 116 34.39 -3.26 5.15
CA ALA A 116 35.49 -3.33 6.11
C ALA A 116 36.53 -4.38 5.74
N ARG A 117 36.08 -5.58 5.34
CA ARG A 117 36.92 -6.67 4.80
C ARG A 117 37.75 -6.18 3.61
N ILE A 118 37.09 -5.55 2.62
CA ILE A 118 37.75 -4.99 1.43
C ILE A 118 38.78 -3.92 1.83
N GLY A 119 38.45 -3.03 2.77
CA GLY A 119 39.39 -2.01 3.26
C GLY A 119 40.64 -2.59 3.94
N ALA A 120 40.50 -3.68 4.70
CA ALA A 120 41.61 -4.38 5.32
C ALA A 120 42.52 -5.06 4.28
N ILE A 121 41.92 -5.76 3.30
CA ILE A 121 42.67 -6.36 2.18
C ILE A 121 43.40 -5.28 1.37
N LEU A 122 42.70 -4.21 1.00
CA LEU A 122 43.25 -3.09 0.22
C LEU A 122 44.44 -2.40 0.94
N SER A 123 44.33 -2.22 2.25
CA SER A 123 45.43 -1.70 3.08
C SER A 123 46.65 -2.61 3.04
N THR A 124 46.43 -3.92 3.12
CA THR A 124 47.50 -4.93 3.10
C THR A 124 48.16 -5.00 1.73
N LEU A 125 47.39 -5.02 0.65
CA LEU A 125 47.89 -4.99 -0.73
C LEU A 125 48.73 -3.73 -1.00
N HIS A 126 48.26 -2.56 -0.57
CA HIS A 126 49.01 -1.31 -0.75
C HIS A 126 50.32 -1.31 0.04
N ALA A 127 50.33 -1.86 1.26
CA ALA A 127 51.56 -2.01 2.04
C ALA A 127 52.57 -2.97 1.39
N VAL A 128 52.11 -4.08 0.79
CA VAL A 128 52.97 -5.00 0.03
C VAL A 128 53.58 -4.29 -1.17
N VAL A 129 52.77 -3.61 -1.99
CA VAL A 129 53.24 -2.87 -3.18
C VAL A 129 54.26 -1.78 -2.82
N LEU A 130 54.04 -1.04 -1.72
CA LEU A 130 55.00 -0.05 -1.21
C LEU A 130 56.32 -0.68 -0.72
N SER A 131 56.28 -1.92 -0.22
CA SER A 131 57.48 -2.65 0.21
C SER A 131 58.28 -3.21 -0.98
N GLU A 132 57.60 -3.69 -2.02
CA GLU A 132 58.24 -4.17 -3.26
C GLU A 132 58.86 -3.03 -4.07
N GLN A 133 58.28 -1.82 -4.03
CA GLN A 133 58.88 -0.60 -4.60
C GLN A 133 60.26 -0.24 -4.02
N GLN A 134 60.69 -0.84 -2.89
CA GLN A 134 62.04 -0.67 -2.35
C GLN A 134 63.07 -1.67 -2.88
N VAL A 135 62.67 -2.61 -3.76
CA VAL A 135 63.58 -3.60 -4.36
C VAL A 135 63.73 -3.33 -5.85
N ASP A 136 64.94 -2.99 -6.29
CA ASP A 136 65.31 -2.82 -7.70
C ASP A 136 65.19 -4.18 -8.44
N HIS A 137 64.00 -4.48 -8.96
CA HIS A 137 63.76 -5.62 -9.84
C HIS A 137 63.87 -5.22 -11.32
N PRO A 138 64.40 -6.10 -12.20
CA PRO A 138 64.63 -5.75 -13.60
C PRO A 138 63.31 -5.49 -14.35
N MET A 139 63.35 -4.58 -15.32
CA MET A 139 62.26 -4.37 -16.26
C MET A 139 61.96 -5.64 -17.06
N ASP A 140 60.75 -6.18 -16.95
CA ASP A 140 60.25 -7.20 -17.86
C ASP A 140 60.04 -6.62 -19.27
N GLY A 141 60.22 -7.47 -20.29
CA GLY A 141 60.37 -7.09 -21.70
C GLY A 141 59.19 -6.37 -22.39
N ASN A 142 58.10 -6.09 -21.66
CA ASN A 142 56.97 -5.28 -22.13
C ASN A 142 56.99 -3.82 -21.61
N GLY A 143 57.98 -3.43 -20.79
CA GLY A 143 58.19 -2.04 -20.38
C GLY A 143 57.16 -1.45 -19.40
N VAL A 144 56.32 -2.30 -18.79
CA VAL A 144 55.42 -1.92 -17.69
C VAL A 144 56.00 -2.45 -16.39
N SER A 145 56.37 -1.55 -15.48
CA SER A 145 56.80 -1.94 -14.14
C SER A 145 55.61 -2.50 -13.35
N THR A 146 55.84 -3.56 -12.57
CA THR A 146 54.88 -4.15 -11.62
C THR A 146 54.32 -3.16 -10.60
N THR A 147 55.02 -2.03 -10.41
CA THR A 147 54.71 -0.97 -9.43
C THR A 147 53.49 -0.11 -9.75
N ALA A 148 52.82 -0.32 -10.89
CA ALA A 148 51.74 0.55 -11.41
C ALA A 148 50.30 0.01 -11.27
N LEU A 149 50.08 -1.17 -10.69
CA LEU A 149 48.80 -1.91 -10.81
C LEU A 149 47.80 -1.74 -9.65
N LEU A 150 48.22 -1.14 -8.55
CA LEU A 150 47.36 -0.61 -7.49
C LEU A 150 47.93 0.75 -7.06
N ASP A 151 47.96 1.66 -8.03
CA ASP A 151 48.42 3.03 -7.80
C ASP A 151 47.58 3.73 -6.72
N GLU A 152 48.15 4.80 -6.16
CA GLU A 152 47.50 5.56 -5.09
C GLU A 152 46.14 6.10 -5.52
N GLU A 153 45.93 6.33 -6.83
CA GLU A 153 44.66 6.76 -7.40
C GLU A 153 43.62 5.63 -7.40
N THR A 154 43.91 4.43 -7.94
CA THR A 154 43.00 3.27 -7.92
C THR A 154 42.65 2.83 -6.51
N ALA A 155 43.63 2.78 -5.61
CA ALA A 155 43.39 2.48 -4.19
C ALA A 155 42.47 3.52 -3.55
N ARG A 156 42.69 4.81 -3.86
CA ARG A 156 41.82 5.92 -3.42
C ARG A 156 40.43 5.88 -4.06
N GLU A 157 40.27 5.36 -5.28
CA GLU A 157 38.95 5.14 -5.89
C GLU A 157 38.18 4.01 -5.20
N LEU A 158 38.83 2.89 -4.90
CA LEU A 158 38.23 1.80 -4.12
C LEU A 158 37.85 2.28 -2.72
N TRP A 159 38.70 3.08 -2.06
CA TRP A 159 38.33 3.73 -0.80
C TRP A 159 37.16 4.70 -0.91
N LYS A 160 37.07 5.52 -1.97
CA LYS A 160 35.86 6.34 -2.23
C LYS A 160 34.61 5.46 -2.36
N ALA A 161 34.72 4.28 -2.99
CA ALA A 161 33.61 3.34 -3.10
C ALA A 161 33.22 2.73 -1.75
N ILE A 162 34.19 2.30 -0.92
CA ILE A 162 34.00 1.84 0.47
C ILE A 162 33.27 2.92 1.30
N ILE A 163 33.74 4.16 1.22
CA ILE A 163 33.13 5.29 1.93
C ILE A 163 31.73 5.61 1.38
N SER A 164 31.47 5.45 0.08
CA SER A 164 30.12 5.64 -0.48
C SER A 164 29.10 4.57 -0.02
N VAL A 165 29.56 3.42 0.49
CA VAL A 165 28.73 2.45 1.22
C VAL A 165 28.48 2.94 2.63
N SER A 166 29.51 3.46 3.31
CA SER A 166 29.38 4.05 4.66
C SER A 166 28.41 5.23 4.67
N GLU A 167 28.47 6.13 3.68
CA GLU A 167 27.53 7.25 3.51
C GLU A 167 26.04 6.81 3.36
N ARG A 168 25.72 5.51 3.32
CA ARG A 168 24.36 4.94 3.31
C ARG A 168 23.99 4.28 4.65
N VAL A 169 24.72 4.57 5.74
CA VAL A 169 24.56 4.00 7.09
C VAL A 169 25.00 5.07 8.12
N MET A 170 24.30 5.27 9.25
CA MET A 170 24.73 6.31 10.23
C MET A 170 25.48 5.73 11.44
N SER A 171 25.10 4.55 11.93
CA SER A 171 25.54 4.06 13.25
C SER A 171 26.75 3.11 13.23
N GLU A 172 27.07 2.53 12.07
CA GLU A 172 28.13 1.52 11.87
C GLU A 172 29.39 2.13 11.20
N ASP A 173 29.33 3.42 10.85
CA ASP A 173 30.21 4.08 9.88
C ASP A 173 31.62 4.38 10.34
N PHE A 174 31.78 4.60 11.65
CA PHE A 174 32.99 5.18 12.21
C PHE A 174 34.25 4.35 11.91
N GLY A 175 34.14 3.01 11.92
CA GLY A 175 35.28 2.13 11.63
C GLY A 175 35.78 2.20 10.19
N LEU A 176 34.88 2.41 9.22
CA LEU A 176 35.25 2.54 7.79
C LEU A 176 35.97 3.87 7.54
N TRP A 177 35.43 4.96 8.09
CA TRP A 177 36.07 6.28 8.01
C TRP A 177 37.39 6.34 8.79
N GLU A 178 37.49 5.68 9.94
CA GLU A 178 38.74 5.57 10.71
C GLU A 178 39.83 4.84 9.89
N ALA A 179 39.52 3.66 9.34
CA ALA A 179 40.45 2.91 8.51
C ALA A 179 40.90 3.73 7.28
N TYR A 180 39.96 4.43 6.64
CA TYR A 180 40.29 5.24 5.48
C TYR A 180 41.14 6.48 5.79
N ILE A 181 40.80 7.21 6.84
CA ILE A 181 41.55 8.39 7.29
C ILE A 181 42.96 7.97 7.72
N GLY A 182 43.09 6.84 8.44
CA GLY A 182 44.40 6.28 8.79
C GLY A 182 45.23 5.88 7.57
N TRP A 183 44.61 5.33 6.53
CA TRP A 183 45.29 5.03 5.26
C TRP A 183 45.76 6.31 4.54
N GLU A 184 44.90 7.32 4.35
CA GLU A 184 45.31 8.59 3.73
C GLU A 184 46.37 9.34 4.57
N GLU A 185 46.32 9.24 5.91
CA GLU A 185 47.33 9.82 6.81
C GLU A 185 48.69 9.12 6.67
N ALA A 186 48.72 7.79 6.66
CA ALA A 186 49.95 7.02 6.41
C ALA A 186 50.56 7.35 5.05
N THR A 187 49.74 7.40 3.99
CA THR A 187 50.16 7.77 2.63
C THR A 187 50.65 9.22 2.54
N ALA A 188 50.03 10.16 3.28
CA ALA A 188 50.49 11.55 3.35
C ALA A 188 51.83 11.70 4.11
N LEU A 189 52.02 10.93 5.18
CA LEU A 189 53.25 10.92 5.99
C LEU A 189 54.44 10.29 5.28
N ALA A 190 54.21 9.35 4.36
CA ALA A 190 55.23 8.77 3.49
C ALA A 190 55.80 9.77 2.46
N LYS A 191 55.08 10.85 2.16
CA LYS A 191 55.51 11.91 1.24
C LYS A 191 56.40 12.94 1.93
N THR A 192 57.15 13.70 1.14
CA THR A 192 58.03 14.77 1.64
C THR A 192 57.81 16.07 0.86
N GLY A 193 58.16 17.22 1.46
CA GLY A 193 58.02 18.53 0.82
C GLY A 193 56.58 18.91 0.45
N GLU A 194 56.43 19.57 -0.70
CA GLU A 194 55.16 20.17 -1.17
C GLU A 194 54.06 19.12 -1.43
N ASP A 195 54.42 17.90 -1.81
CA ASP A 195 53.48 16.78 -2.01
C ASP A 195 52.83 16.35 -0.70
N ARG A 196 53.58 16.38 0.41
CA ARG A 196 53.05 16.11 1.76
C ARG A 196 52.09 17.20 2.20
N ASP A 197 52.44 18.48 2.01
CA ASP A 197 51.56 19.59 2.38
C ASP A 197 50.27 19.58 1.55
N THR A 198 50.35 19.17 0.29
CA THR A 198 49.20 18.99 -0.61
C THR A 198 48.33 17.82 -0.14
N ALA A 199 48.92 16.68 0.23
CA ALA A 199 48.20 15.53 0.77
C ALA A 199 47.52 15.85 2.12
N LEU A 200 48.20 16.55 3.04
CA LEU A 200 47.62 16.99 4.32
C LEU A 200 46.46 17.99 4.12
N LYS A 201 46.54 18.88 3.13
CA LYS A 201 45.42 19.77 2.75
C LYS A 201 44.22 18.98 2.20
N ALA A 202 44.46 17.93 1.41
CA ALA A 202 43.40 17.03 0.94
C ALA A 202 42.75 16.26 2.10
N LEU A 203 43.56 15.71 3.01
CA LEU A 203 43.11 15.01 4.22
C LEU A 203 42.28 15.90 5.14
N LYS A 204 42.67 17.18 5.33
CA LYS A 204 41.84 18.21 6.02
C LYS A 204 40.43 18.32 5.41
N GLY A 205 40.32 18.22 4.08
CA GLY A 205 39.03 18.19 3.38
C GLY A 205 38.19 16.95 3.71
N ARG A 206 38.83 15.78 3.86
CA ARG A 206 38.15 14.51 4.17
C ARG A 206 37.60 14.45 5.58
N TYR A 207 38.32 14.95 6.58
CA TYR A 207 37.78 15.09 7.94
C TYR A 207 36.52 15.98 7.97
N ILE A 208 36.51 17.08 7.21
CA ILE A 208 35.34 17.96 7.09
C ILE A 208 34.18 17.25 6.39
N ALA A 209 34.45 16.36 5.42
CA ALA A 209 33.44 15.52 4.79
C ALA A 209 32.85 14.50 5.78
N HIS A 210 33.68 13.79 6.55
CA HIS A 210 33.22 12.86 7.59
C HIS A 210 32.37 13.57 8.66
N LEU A 211 32.76 14.78 9.09
CA LEU A 211 31.95 15.62 9.99
C LEU A 211 30.63 16.12 9.37
N ALA A 212 30.46 16.03 8.06
CA ALA A 212 29.21 16.34 7.35
C ALA A 212 28.25 15.14 7.26
N VAL A 213 28.73 13.93 7.50
CA VAL A 213 27.92 12.69 7.55
C VAL A 213 27.36 12.53 8.97
N PRO A 214 26.03 12.39 9.16
CA PRO A 214 25.44 12.09 10.47
C PRO A 214 25.88 10.71 10.97
N HIS A 215 26.56 10.64 12.11
CA HIS A 215 26.97 9.37 12.72
C HIS A 215 27.03 9.42 14.25
N SER A 216 26.99 8.25 14.88
CA SER A 216 26.92 8.08 16.36
C SER A 216 28.13 8.64 17.12
N ARG A 217 29.30 8.68 16.49
CA ARG A 217 30.59 9.09 17.09
C ARG A 217 31.12 10.45 16.62
N LEU A 218 30.22 11.38 16.27
CA LEU A 218 30.56 12.73 15.81
C LEU A 218 31.49 13.50 16.75
N THR A 219 31.45 13.23 18.06
CA THR A 219 32.36 13.79 19.07
C THR A 219 33.79 13.29 18.90
N GLU A 220 34.00 11.97 18.81
CA GLU A 220 35.32 11.35 18.58
C GLU A 220 35.94 11.86 17.26
N THR A 221 35.13 11.98 16.21
CA THR A 221 35.56 12.53 14.92
C THR A 221 36.00 14.00 15.03
N ALA A 222 35.29 14.82 15.83
CA ALA A 222 35.65 16.22 16.06
C ALA A 222 36.91 16.37 16.92
N GLU A 223 37.11 15.50 17.92
CA GLU A 223 38.33 15.45 18.74
C GLU A 223 39.56 15.05 17.90
N ARG A 224 39.44 14.02 17.05
CA ARG A 224 40.49 13.63 16.10
C ARG A 224 40.84 14.76 15.13
N TYR A 225 39.83 15.44 14.58
CA TYR A 225 40.08 16.60 13.71
C TYR A 225 40.78 17.75 14.45
N SER A 226 40.40 18.03 15.71
CA SER A 226 41.09 19.03 16.53
C SER A 226 42.56 18.67 16.73
N THR A 227 42.87 17.42 17.05
CA THR A 227 44.25 16.93 17.19
C THR A 227 45.04 17.08 15.88
N PHE A 228 44.49 16.60 14.76
CA PHE A 228 45.10 16.73 13.42
C PHE A 228 45.39 18.20 13.04
N ASN A 229 44.41 19.08 13.27
CA ASN A 229 44.49 20.52 12.99
C ASN A 229 45.53 21.21 13.91
N THR A 230 45.67 20.78 15.16
CA THR A 230 46.71 21.25 16.09
C THR A 230 48.11 20.85 15.64
N THR A 231 48.28 19.62 15.14
CA THR A 231 49.57 19.08 14.70
C THR A 231 50.04 19.67 13.36
N HIS A 232 49.13 19.91 12.41
CA HIS A 232 49.49 20.24 11.02
C HIS A 232 49.05 21.63 10.53
N PHE A 233 48.12 22.31 11.21
CA PHE A 233 47.49 23.54 10.72
C PHE A 233 47.27 24.57 11.84
N LEU A 234 48.22 24.68 12.78
CA LEU A 234 48.11 25.51 13.98
C LEU A 234 47.73 26.98 13.71
N GLU A 235 48.28 27.58 12.65
CA GLU A 235 47.97 28.97 12.25
C GLU A 235 46.52 29.16 11.74
N GLU A 236 45.93 28.10 11.16
CA GLU A 236 44.54 28.07 10.71
C GLU A 236 43.60 27.39 11.71
N TYR A 237 44.06 27.10 12.94
CA TYR A 237 43.33 26.25 13.88
C TYR A 237 41.91 26.75 14.13
N GLU A 238 41.79 28.01 14.55
CA GLU A 238 40.52 28.66 14.91
C GLU A 238 39.48 28.67 13.75
N PRO A 239 39.77 29.17 12.54
CA PRO A 239 38.80 29.14 11.44
C PRO A 239 38.42 27.72 10.99
N ASN A 240 39.37 26.77 11.05
CA ASN A 240 39.08 25.36 10.76
C ASN A 240 38.15 24.74 11.81
N MET A 241 38.37 25.02 13.10
CA MET A 241 37.50 24.52 14.19
C MET A 241 36.11 25.15 14.17
N ILE A 242 35.98 26.45 13.86
CA ILE A 242 34.67 27.09 13.67
C ILE A 242 33.90 26.40 12.53
N LYS A 243 34.56 26.08 11.40
CA LYS A 243 33.94 25.37 10.29
C LYS A 243 33.51 23.95 10.69
N ALA A 244 34.38 23.21 11.38
CA ALA A 244 34.11 21.86 11.86
C ALA A 244 32.95 21.81 12.87
N SER A 245 32.92 22.70 13.85
CA SER A 245 31.84 22.81 14.84
C SER A 245 30.49 23.09 14.18
N ASN A 246 30.44 24.02 13.21
CA ASN A 246 29.23 24.34 12.46
C ASN A 246 28.73 23.18 11.57
N MET A 247 29.61 22.30 11.10
CA MET A 247 29.24 21.09 10.34
C MET A 247 28.77 19.99 11.29
N SER A 248 29.58 19.66 12.30
CA SER A 248 29.29 18.66 13.32
C SER A 248 27.94 18.90 14.00
N ALA A 249 27.62 20.15 14.38
CA ALA A 249 26.33 20.49 15.00
C ALA A 249 25.12 20.19 14.10
N LYS A 250 25.23 20.35 12.77
CA LYS A 250 24.16 20.03 11.82
C LYS A 250 24.01 18.52 11.64
N SER A 251 25.13 17.81 11.53
CA SER A 251 25.17 16.35 11.42
C SER A 251 24.64 15.69 12.70
N LEU A 252 24.95 16.26 13.87
CA LEU A 252 24.48 15.78 15.16
C LEU A 252 22.96 15.95 15.31
N ALA A 253 22.40 17.12 14.97
CA ALA A 253 20.96 17.33 14.98
C ALA A 253 20.22 16.36 14.01
N LYS A 254 20.84 16.07 12.86
CA LYS A 254 20.34 15.10 11.88
C LYS A 254 20.34 13.65 12.40
N TYR A 255 21.39 13.26 13.13
CA TYR A 255 21.50 11.95 13.79
C TYR A 255 20.51 11.84 14.96
N GLN A 256 20.46 12.84 15.85
CA GLN A 256 19.55 12.87 17.01
C GLN A 256 18.08 12.75 16.62
N ALA A 257 17.67 13.32 15.47
CA ALA A 257 16.31 13.15 14.94
C ALA A 257 15.94 11.69 14.56
N ARG A 258 16.92 10.78 14.51
CA ARG A 258 16.80 9.37 14.12
C ARG A 258 17.48 8.40 15.09
N GLU A 259 17.98 8.90 16.23
CA GLU A 259 18.73 8.12 17.22
C GLU A 259 17.92 6.93 17.74
N THR A 260 16.63 7.12 18.00
CA THR A 260 15.70 6.06 18.41
C THR A 260 15.52 4.95 17.35
N TRP A 261 15.65 5.28 16.07
CA TRP A 261 15.59 4.31 14.97
C TRP A 261 16.91 3.57 14.78
N GLU A 262 18.04 4.23 15.06
CA GLU A 262 19.36 3.58 15.05
C GLU A 262 19.56 2.67 16.27
N ASP A 263 19.14 3.07 17.46
CA ASP A 263 19.20 2.25 18.67
C ASP A 263 18.41 0.93 18.50
N GLY A 264 17.21 1.02 17.93
CA GLY A 264 16.39 -0.16 17.64
C GLY A 264 17.00 -1.04 16.54
N TRP A 265 17.57 -0.44 15.49
CA TRP A 265 18.32 -1.19 14.47
C TRP A 265 19.53 -1.92 15.06
N GLN A 266 20.35 -1.25 15.87
CA GLN A 266 21.50 -1.86 16.54
C GLN A 266 21.11 -2.94 17.55
N THR A 267 19.97 -2.80 18.23
CA THR A 267 19.46 -3.84 19.14
C THR A 267 19.11 -5.11 18.36
N LEU A 268 18.39 -4.98 17.24
CA LEU A 268 18.10 -6.11 16.35
C LEU A 268 19.36 -6.73 15.72
N ALA A 269 20.39 -5.93 15.43
CA ALA A 269 21.67 -6.43 14.92
C ALA A 269 22.49 -7.19 15.99
N LYS A 270 22.32 -6.89 17.28
CA LYS A 270 22.96 -7.66 18.37
C LYS A 270 22.27 -9.00 18.61
N GLU A 271 20.94 -9.06 18.50
CA GLU A 271 20.20 -10.33 18.53
C GLU A 271 20.69 -11.33 17.45
N VAL A 272 21.19 -10.84 16.31
CA VAL A 272 21.85 -11.66 15.27
C VAL A 272 23.17 -12.24 15.76
N ALA A 273 24.05 -11.42 16.32
CA ALA A 273 25.40 -11.84 16.74
C ALA A 273 25.40 -12.86 17.88
N GLU A 274 24.32 -12.89 18.68
CA GLU A 274 24.09 -13.88 19.74
C GLU A 274 23.44 -15.19 19.21
N SER A 275 22.94 -15.20 17.97
CA SER A 275 22.36 -16.36 17.29
C SER A 275 23.43 -17.10 16.47
N THR A 276 23.54 -18.42 16.61
CA THR A 276 24.60 -19.23 15.98
C THR A 276 24.49 -19.30 14.45
N MET A 277 25.49 -18.74 13.76
CA MET A 277 25.90 -18.87 12.32
C MET A 277 24.86 -18.70 11.19
N VAL A 278 23.56 -18.88 11.41
CA VAL A 278 22.51 -18.65 10.41
C VAL A 278 21.46 -17.74 11.04
N GLU A 279 21.19 -16.59 10.43
CA GLU A 279 20.09 -15.72 10.87
C GLU A 279 18.75 -16.45 10.71
N PRO A 280 18.01 -16.73 11.81
CA PRO A 280 16.74 -17.42 11.70
C PRO A 280 15.74 -16.55 10.92
N THR A 281 14.95 -17.19 10.05
CA THR A 281 14.01 -16.49 9.14
C THR A 281 13.14 -15.47 9.88
N SER A 282 12.64 -15.80 11.07
CA SER A 282 11.84 -14.89 11.92
C SER A 282 12.54 -13.60 12.34
N LEU A 283 13.88 -13.61 12.51
CA LEU A 283 14.66 -12.42 12.85
C LEU A 283 14.86 -11.52 11.62
N LEU A 284 15.09 -12.11 10.45
CA LEU A 284 15.12 -11.40 9.16
C LEU A 284 13.77 -10.72 8.86
N ASP A 285 12.63 -11.37 9.14
CA ASP A 285 11.31 -10.75 8.99
C ASP A 285 11.11 -9.58 9.97
N ARG A 286 11.53 -9.73 11.23
CA ARG A 286 11.51 -8.63 12.22
C ARG A 286 12.35 -7.43 11.76
N ARG A 287 13.55 -7.66 11.22
CA ARG A 287 14.44 -6.62 10.67
C ARG A 287 13.83 -5.92 9.45
N LEU A 288 13.26 -6.67 8.51
CA LEU A 288 12.58 -6.10 7.34
C LEU A 288 11.30 -5.34 7.70
N ALA A 289 10.52 -5.82 8.68
CA ALA A 289 9.35 -5.11 9.19
C ALA A 289 9.74 -3.79 9.89
N TYR A 290 10.80 -3.81 10.71
CA TYR A 290 11.33 -2.62 11.36
C TYR A 290 11.80 -1.56 10.37
N LEU A 291 12.60 -1.96 9.36
CA LEU A 291 13.05 -1.05 8.31
C LEU A 291 11.89 -0.58 7.41
N SER A 292 10.84 -1.38 7.21
CA SER A 292 9.64 -0.95 6.48
C SER A 292 8.89 0.15 7.24
N ALA A 293 8.73 0.02 8.56
CA ALA A 293 8.12 1.05 9.39
C ALA A 293 8.96 2.34 9.42
N TRP A 294 10.29 2.23 9.45
CA TRP A 294 11.19 3.38 9.31
C TRP A 294 11.04 4.04 7.93
N LEU A 295 11.00 3.25 6.84
CA LEU A 295 10.82 3.77 5.48
C LEU A 295 9.51 4.55 5.34
N GLU A 296 8.41 4.03 5.90
CA GLU A 296 7.11 4.72 5.92
C GLU A 296 7.16 6.02 6.74
N MET A 297 7.89 6.04 7.86
CA MET A 297 8.13 7.25 8.65
C MET A 297 8.90 8.29 7.83
N GLU A 298 10.03 7.95 7.20
CA GLU A 298 10.81 8.88 6.37
C GLU A 298 9.97 9.44 5.21
N LEU A 299 9.24 8.56 4.49
CA LEU A 299 8.37 8.96 3.38
C LEU A 299 7.17 9.82 3.79
N SER A 300 6.78 9.81 5.08
CA SER A 300 5.73 10.69 5.62
C SER A 300 6.21 12.13 5.89
N LEU A 301 7.52 12.38 5.89
CA LEU A 301 8.08 13.70 6.15
C LEU A 301 7.79 14.71 5.01
N PRO A 302 7.66 16.01 5.31
CA PRO A 302 7.40 17.02 4.29
C PRO A 302 8.63 17.30 3.40
N GLU A 303 8.42 17.46 2.10
CA GLU A 303 9.47 17.73 1.11
C GLU A 303 10.27 19.03 1.39
N GLN A 304 11.59 18.98 1.19
CA GLN A 304 12.44 20.17 1.13
C GLN A 304 12.02 21.10 -0.02
N GLY A 305 11.39 22.23 0.30
CA GLY A 305 11.10 23.28 -0.69
C GLY A 305 9.72 23.90 -0.60
N THR A 306 8.84 23.40 0.27
CA THR A 306 7.54 24.01 0.62
C THR A 306 7.71 25.34 1.37
N LYS A 307 8.27 26.34 0.69
CA LYS A 307 8.38 27.71 1.17
C LYS A 307 6.99 28.30 1.35
N ASN A 308 6.47 28.19 2.56
CA ASN A 308 5.30 28.91 3.00
C ASN A 308 5.59 30.42 2.80
N LYS A 309 4.96 31.05 1.80
CA LYS A 309 5.20 32.47 1.44
C LYS A 309 4.55 33.44 2.44
N GLY A 310 4.63 33.13 3.74
CA GLY A 310 4.29 34.03 4.83
C GLY A 310 5.48 34.92 5.17
N LYS A 311 5.35 36.24 5.01
CA LYS A 311 6.36 37.20 5.45
C LYS A 311 6.42 37.23 6.99
N GLY A 312 7.34 36.47 7.57
CA GLY A 312 7.66 36.55 9.00
C GLY A 312 9.08 36.06 9.26
N LYS A 313 9.93 36.92 9.85
CA LYS A 313 11.20 36.50 10.45
C LYS A 313 10.93 35.79 11.78
N GLY A 314 10.33 34.60 11.71
CA GLY A 314 10.30 33.64 12.81
C GLY A 314 11.41 32.60 12.61
N ARG A 315 11.98 32.06 13.69
CA ARG A 315 12.87 30.89 13.62
C ARG A 315 12.18 29.78 12.83
N GLU A 316 12.87 29.19 11.85
CA GLU A 316 12.46 27.89 11.33
C GLU A 316 12.42 26.92 12.53
N THR A 317 11.33 26.19 12.67
CA THR A 317 11.27 25.07 13.61
C THR A 317 11.99 23.89 12.97
N ASP A 318 13.00 23.34 13.66
CA ASP A 318 13.86 22.23 13.22
C ASP A 318 13.11 20.87 13.19
N SER A 319 11.91 20.84 12.61
CA SER A 319 11.21 19.59 12.31
C SER A 319 11.92 18.87 11.16
N PRO A 320 12.14 17.54 11.26
CA PRO A 320 12.78 16.78 10.19
C PRO A 320 11.96 16.89 8.90
N LYS A 321 12.68 17.05 7.78
CA LYS A 321 12.12 17.13 6.42
C LYS A 321 12.53 15.87 5.66
N LEU A 322 11.78 15.50 4.62
CA LEU A 322 12.15 14.43 3.71
C LEU A 322 13.46 14.82 3.01
N GLU A 323 14.53 14.10 3.30
CA GLU A 323 15.77 14.15 2.52
C GLU A 323 15.96 12.79 1.83
N PRO A 324 16.16 12.75 0.49
CA PRO A 324 16.28 11.49 -0.25
C PRO A 324 17.36 10.55 0.30
N PHE A 325 18.42 11.12 0.89
CA PHE A 325 19.51 10.43 1.56
C PHE A 325 19.03 9.38 2.60
N TYR A 326 18.10 9.72 3.49
CA TYR A 326 17.64 8.77 4.53
C TYR A 326 16.74 7.69 3.96
N VAL A 327 15.93 8.02 2.95
CA VAL A 327 15.11 7.03 2.24
C VAL A 327 16.00 6.03 1.49
N ILE A 328 17.06 6.51 0.84
CA ILE A 328 18.10 5.69 0.21
C ILE A 328 18.75 4.78 1.26
N MET A 329 19.25 5.35 2.37
CA MET A 329 19.86 4.60 3.49
C MET A 329 18.96 3.45 3.98
N VAL A 330 17.66 3.68 4.18
CA VAL A 330 16.73 2.61 4.61
C VAL A 330 16.54 1.56 3.51
N PHE A 331 16.36 1.95 2.23
CA PHE A 331 16.29 0.98 1.12
C PHE A 331 17.54 0.11 1.02
N GLU A 332 18.73 0.72 1.14
CA GLU A 332 20.02 0.03 1.06
C GLU A 332 20.17 -0.99 2.21
N ARG A 333 19.78 -0.63 3.44
CA ARG A 333 19.70 -1.58 4.57
C ARG A 333 18.70 -2.71 4.34
N MET A 334 17.50 -2.42 3.81
CA MET A 334 16.50 -3.44 3.50
C MET A 334 17.02 -4.46 2.48
N LEU A 335 17.76 -4.00 1.48
CA LEU A 335 18.38 -4.85 0.46
C LEU A 335 19.51 -5.70 1.05
N SER A 336 20.36 -5.14 1.89
CA SER A 336 21.40 -5.90 2.60
C SER A 336 20.81 -7.02 3.47
N VAL A 337 19.71 -6.75 4.21
CA VAL A 337 18.98 -7.79 4.98
C VAL A 337 18.35 -8.83 4.07
N ALA A 338 17.68 -8.41 2.99
CA ALA A 338 17.04 -9.33 2.04
C ALA A 338 18.07 -10.25 1.34
N SER A 339 19.30 -9.78 1.14
CA SER A 339 20.38 -10.54 0.47
C SER A 339 20.73 -11.87 1.15
N PHE A 340 20.57 -11.98 2.47
CA PHE A 340 20.85 -13.20 3.24
C PHE A 340 19.86 -14.33 2.94
N ARG A 341 18.71 -14.02 2.33
CA ARG A 341 17.70 -15.01 1.96
C ARG A 341 17.86 -15.42 0.50
N THR A 342 17.97 -16.73 0.32
CA THR A 342 18.24 -17.35 -0.99
C THR A 342 17.09 -18.21 -1.49
N GLU A 343 16.02 -18.32 -0.68
CA GLU A 343 14.74 -18.89 -1.07
C GLU A 343 14.03 -18.05 -2.13
N ARG A 344 13.32 -18.73 -3.02
CA ARG A 344 12.64 -18.14 -4.18
C ARG A 344 11.57 -17.11 -3.80
N THR A 345 10.78 -17.40 -2.76
CA THR A 345 9.83 -16.47 -2.13
C THR A 345 10.49 -15.16 -1.69
N SER A 346 11.70 -15.22 -1.15
CA SER A 346 12.41 -14.04 -0.68
C SER A 346 13.00 -13.20 -1.80
N LYS A 347 13.45 -13.82 -2.90
CA LYS A 347 13.92 -13.08 -4.07
C LYS A 347 12.81 -12.31 -4.78
N VAL A 348 11.55 -12.79 -4.70
CA VAL A 348 10.38 -11.97 -5.06
C VAL A 348 10.27 -10.74 -4.16
N ASN A 349 10.39 -10.89 -2.84
CA ASN A 349 10.35 -9.75 -1.91
C ASN A 349 11.49 -8.74 -2.12
N GLU A 350 12.71 -9.21 -2.37
CA GLU A 350 13.85 -8.34 -2.72
C GLU A 350 13.59 -7.56 -4.02
N SER A 351 13.05 -8.23 -5.05
CA SER A 351 12.71 -7.56 -6.32
C SER A 351 11.67 -6.44 -6.13
N LEU A 352 10.72 -6.60 -5.20
CA LEU A 352 9.75 -5.56 -4.84
C LEU A 352 10.41 -4.38 -4.11
N ILE A 353 11.44 -4.61 -3.29
CA ILE A 353 12.22 -3.54 -2.65
C ILE A 353 12.99 -2.75 -3.72
N TRP A 354 13.67 -3.42 -4.65
CA TRP A 354 14.34 -2.80 -5.80
C TRP A 354 13.39 -1.93 -6.64
N LEU A 355 12.20 -2.44 -6.96
CA LEU A 355 11.20 -1.71 -7.75
C LEU A 355 10.62 -0.51 -6.97
N LYS A 356 10.45 -0.61 -5.65
CA LYS A 356 10.06 0.53 -4.79
C LYS A 356 11.17 1.60 -4.77
N TYR A 357 12.44 1.19 -4.61
CA TYR A 357 13.60 2.08 -4.61
C TYR A 357 13.74 2.83 -5.94
N TYR A 358 13.68 2.13 -7.08
CA TYR A 358 13.65 2.74 -8.40
C TYR A 358 12.49 3.75 -8.55
N ARG A 359 11.26 3.39 -8.14
CA ARG A 359 10.10 4.29 -8.22
C ARG A 359 10.26 5.56 -7.37
N PHE A 360 10.83 5.43 -6.18
CA PHE A 360 11.16 6.59 -5.33
C PHE A 360 12.17 7.51 -6.01
N MET A 361 13.28 6.95 -6.53
CA MET A 361 14.34 7.73 -7.19
C MET A 361 13.88 8.36 -8.50
N TYR A 362 12.95 7.72 -9.22
CA TYR A 362 12.32 8.29 -10.42
C TYR A 362 11.35 9.44 -10.09
N ALA A 363 10.72 9.43 -8.92
CA ALA A 363 9.75 10.45 -8.51
C ALA A 363 10.39 11.68 -7.84
N THR A 364 11.43 11.49 -7.03
CA THR A 364 11.88 12.49 -6.05
C THR A 364 12.90 13.48 -6.62
N ASN A 365 12.42 14.36 -7.51
CA ASN A 365 13.19 15.39 -8.24
C ASN A 365 14.31 14.88 -9.14
N GLY A 366 14.04 14.68 -10.44
CA GLY A 366 14.92 15.11 -11.53
C GLY A 366 16.40 14.67 -11.55
N ILE A 367 16.82 13.71 -10.72
CA ILE A 367 18.16 13.14 -10.73
C ILE A 367 18.39 12.55 -12.12
N ALA A 368 19.62 12.71 -12.62
CA ALA A 368 19.98 12.27 -13.96
C ALA A 368 19.53 10.82 -14.18
N LYS A 369 18.85 10.60 -15.31
CA LYS A 369 18.41 9.29 -15.83
C LYS A 369 19.44 8.16 -15.61
N ALA A 370 20.73 8.49 -15.66
CA ALA A 370 21.84 7.58 -15.35
C ALA A 370 21.80 6.92 -13.95
N GLU A 371 21.33 7.61 -12.89
CA GLU A 371 21.32 7.04 -11.53
C GLU A 371 20.20 6.02 -11.34
N ALA A 372 19.02 6.32 -11.89
CA ALA A 372 17.92 5.37 -11.93
C ALA A 372 18.27 4.13 -12.80
N ALA A 373 19.05 4.32 -13.87
CA ALA A 373 19.62 3.22 -14.65
C ALA A 373 20.61 2.38 -13.84
N ARG A 374 21.52 3.00 -13.05
CA ARG A 374 22.43 2.27 -12.14
C ARG A 374 21.67 1.39 -11.15
N ILE A 375 20.61 1.91 -10.53
CA ILE A 375 19.76 1.14 -9.60
C ILE A 375 19.11 -0.06 -10.30
N LEU A 376 18.59 0.11 -11.52
CA LEU A 376 17.99 -1.00 -12.28
C LEU A 376 19.02 -2.02 -12.78
N THR A 377 20.21 -1.60 -13.20
CA THR A 377 21.31 -2.51 -13.58
C THR A 377 21.77 -3.33 -12.37
N ARG A 378 21.83 -2.71 -11.19
CA ARG A 378 22.16 -3.36 -9.91
C ARG A 378 21.05 -4.33 -9.47
N ALA A 379 19.78 -3.92 -9.57
CA ALA A 379 18.64 -4.78 -9.33
C ALA A 379 18.62 -6.00 -10.27
N ALA A 380 18.95 -5.82 -11.55
CA ALA A 380 19.04 -6.90 -12.54
C ALA A 380 20.22 -7.85 -12.30
N ARG A 381 21.30 -7.38 -11.63
CA ARG A 381 22.36 -8.27 -11.11
C ARG A 381 21.90 -9.07 -9.88
N CYS A 382 21.23 -8.44 -8.91
CA CYS A 382 20.90 -9.02 -7.61
C CYS A 382 19.63 -9.93 -7.60
N CYS A 383 18.67 -9.60 -8.46
CA CYS A 383 17.42 -10.34 -8.71
C CYS A 383 17.26 -10.71 -10.21
N PRO A 384 18.21 -11.45 -10.81
CA PRO A 384 18.22 -11.75 -12.25
C PRO A 384 17.08 -12.69 -12.70
N GLU A 385 16.45 -13.41 -11.77
CA GLU A 385 15.23 -14.19 -11.99
C GLU A 385 13.93 -13.37 -12.06
N SER A 386 13.96 -12.05 -11.80
CA SER A 386 12.78 -11.19 -11.91
C SER A 386 12.64 -10.59 -13.31
N GLY A 387 11.62 -11.06 -14.04
CA GLY A 387 11.26 -10.53 -15.34
C GLY A 387 10.73 -9.10 -15.28
N GLU A 388 10.04 -8.70 -14.20
CA GLU A 388 9.59 -7.30 -14.02
C GLU A 388 10.77 -6.33 -13.84
N ILE A 389 11.89 -6.75 -13.23
CA ILE A 389 13.11 -5.92 -13.17
C ILE A 389 13.70 -5.73 -14.56
N TRP A 390 13.92 -6.81 -15.33
CA TRP A 390 14.43 -6.72 -16.71
C TRP A 390 13.49 -5.92 -17.62
N ALA A 391 12.17 -6.13 -17.51
CA ALA A 391 11.15 -5.35 -18.21
C ALA A 391 11.18 -3.86 -17.82
N THR A 392 11.49 -3.54 -16.56
CA THR A 392 11.64 -2.15 -16.10
C THR A 392 12.94 -1.53 -16.61
N LEU A 393 14.04 -2.27 -16.63
CA LEU A 393 15.31 -1.85 -17.20
C LEU A 393 15.20 -1.55 -18.70
N LEU A 394 14.57 -2.43 -19.50
CA LEU A 394 14.32 -2.20 -20.92
C LEU A 394 13.44 -0.96 -21.17
N ARG A 395 12.33 -0.81 -20.43
CA ARG A 395 11.46 0.39 -20.50
C ARG A 395 12.20 1.67 -20.09
N HIS A 396 13.16 1.56 -19.15
CA HIS A 396 13.97 2.68 -18.70
C HIS A 396 15.02 3.06 -19.74
N GLN A 397 15.74 2.08 -20.31
CA GLN A 397 16.67 2.29 -21.42
C GLN A 397 15.96 2.95 -22.61
N GLU A 398 14.79 2.46 -23.03
CA GLU A 398 13.97 3.06 -24.10
C GLU A 398 13.63 4.54 -23.84
N ALA A 399 13.39 4.89 -22.57
CA ALA A 399 13.07 6.27 -22.18
C ALA A 399 14.31 7.19 -22.16
N ILE A 400 15.52 6.66 -22.24
CA ILE A 400 16.80 7.39 -22.21
C ILE A 400 17.47 7.40 -23.58
N SER A 401 17.62 6.20 -24.14
CA SER A 401 18.39 5.82 -25.30
C SER A 401 17.45 5.33 -26.40
N LYS A 402 17.81 5.62 -27.65
CA LYS A 402 17.17 5.01 -28.83
C LYS A 402 18.00 3.86 -29.41
N ASP A 403 19.08 3.47 -28.72
CA ASP A 403 19.97 2.41 -29.19
C ASP A 403 19.35 1.03 -28.93
N ILE A 404 18.85 0.43 -30.01
CA ILE A 404 18.30 -0.94 -29.98
C ILE A 404 19.38 -1.98 -29.68
N THR A 405 20.67 -1.71 -29.92
CA THR A 405 21.75 -2.67 -29.68
C THR A 405 22.03 -2.83 -28.17
N GLU A 406 21.97 -1.75 -27.40
CA GLU A 406 22.05 -1.74 -25.94
C GLU A 406 20.87 -2.47 -25.29
N MET A 407 19.65 -2.22 -25.78
CA MET A 407 18.46 -2.90 -25.29
C MET A 407 18.42 -4.39 -25.70
N ASN A 408 18.88 -4.73 -26.91
CA ASN A 408 19.03 -6.13 -27.31
C ASN A 408 20.09 -6.84 -26.47
N SER A 409 21.27 -6.25 -26.23
CA SER A 409 22.29 -6.89 -25.39
C SER A 409 21.79 -7.11 -23.95
N THR A 410 20.98 -6.19 -23.43
CA THR A 410 20.29 -6.32 -22.13
C THR A 410 19.26 -7.46 -22.14
N TYR A 411 18.43 -7.57 -23.18
CA TYR A 411 17.48 -8.66 -23.36
C TYR A 411 18.18 -10.02 -23.52
N GLN A 412 19.20 -10.13 -24.38
CA GLN A 412 19.99 -11.34 -24.56
C GLN A 412 20.71 -11.76 -23.27
N ARG A 413 21.22 -10.81 -22.47
CA ARG A 413 21.79 -11.09 -21.16
C ARG A 413 20.78 -11.74 -20.22
N ALA A 414 19.55 -11.22 -20.15
CA ALA A 414 18.50 -11.81 -19.32
C ALA A 414 18.23 -13.30 -19.66
N HIS A 415 18.28 -13.66 -20.95
CA HIS A 415 18.17 -15.05 -21.40
C HIS A 415 19.42 -15.89 -21.13
N SER A 416 20.63 -15.36 -21.37
CA SER A 416 21.88 -16.12 -21.25
C SER A 416 22.21 -16.54 -19.81
N LEU A 417 21.68 -15.82 -18.82
CA LEU A 417 21.81 -16.17 -17.39
C LEU A 417 21.11 -17.48 -17.01
N GLY A 418 20.21 -18.02 -17.84
CA GLY A 418 19.56 -19.32 -17.62
C GLY A 418 18.42 -19.32 -16.59
N LEU A 419 18.27 -18.27 -15.77
CA LEU A 419 17.32 -18.27 -14.64
C LEU A 419 15.85 -18.13 -15.05
N LEU A 420 15.58 -17.41 -16.15
CA LEU A 420 14.25 -17.28 -16.76
C LEU A 420 13.95 -18.39 -17.78
N THR A 421 14.93 -19.23 -18.12
CA THR A 421 14.91 -20.14 -19.28
C THR A 421 15.22 -21.60 -18.94
N GLN A 422 15.69 -21.90 -17.72
CA GLN A 422 15.77 -23.26 -17.20
C GLN A 422 14.65 -23.46 -16.17
N GLY A 423 13.72 -24.36 -16.50
CA GLY A 423 12.61 -24.73 -15.62
C GLY A 423 13.09 -25.51 -14.40
N VAL A 424 13.64 -24.84 -13.39
CA VAL A 424 13.97 -25.45 -12.10
C VAL A 424 12.66 -25.91 -11.44
N HIS A 425 12.47 -27.22 -11.35
CA HIS A 425 11.21 -27.82 -10.92
C HIS A 425 11.19 -28.11 -9.41
N GLY A 426 10.59 -27.19 -8.66
CA GLY A 426 10.07 -27.43 -7.31
C GLY A 426 8.53 -27.47 -7.30
N PRO A 427 7.89 -28.12 -6.31
CA PRO A 427 6.48 -27.88 -6.04
C PRO A 427 6.29 -26.42 -5.59
N LEU A 428 5.31 -25.71 -6.15
CA LEU A 428 5.06 -24.31 -5.76
C LEU A 428 4.47 -24.25 -4.36
N SER A 429 5.06 -23.39 -3.52
CA SER A 429 4.50 -23.04 -2.22
C SER A 429 3.30 -22.10 -2.37
N VAL A 430 2.46 -22.04 -1.34
CA VAL A 430 1.26 -21.17 -1.34
C VAL A 430 1.69 -19.71 -1.47
N GLY A 431 1.26 -19.06 -2.55
CA GLY A 431 1.59 -17.66 -2.85
C GLY A 431 2.75 -17.44 -3.83
N GLU A 432 3.43 -18.49 -4.28
CA GLU A 432 4.51 -18.35 -5.27
C GLU A 432 4.01 -18.08 -6.68
N VAL A 433 4.63 -17.09 -7.34
CA VAL A 433 4.45 -16.82 -8.77
C VAL A 433 5.16 -17.91 -9.59
N HIS A 434 4.52 -18.43 -10.64
CA HIS A 434 5.12 -19.44 -11.51
C HIS A 434 6.24 -18.80 -12.38
N PRO A 435 7.40 -19.46 -12.61
CA PRO A 435 8.50 -18.86 -13.39
C PRO A 435 8.11 -18.34 -14.79
N VAL A 436 7.13 -19.00 -15.42
CA VAL A 436 6.54 -18.57 -16.70
C VAL A 436 6.04 -17.12 -16.68
N GLU A 437 5.55 -16.62 -15.53
CA GLU A 437 5.00 -15.28 -15.43
C GLU A 437 6.08 -14.21 -15.49
N GLU A 438 7.28 -14.50 -14.98
CA GLU A 438 8.45 -13.63 -15.06
C GLU A 438 8.97 -13.59 -16.51
N LEU A 439 9.17 -14.76 -17.14
CA LEU A 439 9.60 -14.83 -18.54
C LEU A 439 8.61 -14.11 -19.47
N VAL A 440 7.30 -14.35 -19.32
CA VAL A 440 6.27 -13.67 -20.12
C VAL A 440 6.29 -12.16 -19.90
N THR A 441 6.62 -11.68 -18.69
CA THR A 441 6.73 -10.24 -18.41
C THR A 441 7.92 -9.60 -19.14
N LEU A 442 9.07 -10.30 -19.21
CA LEU A 442 10.21 -9.88 -20.04
C LEU A 442 9.85 -9.88 -21.54
N GLU A 443 9.26 -10.96 -22.03
CA GLU A 443 8.88 -11.10 -23.44
C GLU A 443 7.84 -10.05 -23.88
N LEU A 444 6.87 -9.72 -23.02
CA LEU A 444 5.93 -8.62 -23.26
C LEU A 444 6.61 -7.24 -23.29
N ALA A 445 7.64 -7.04 -22.47
CA ALA A 445 8.41 -5.79 -22.50
C ALA A 445 9.19 -5.66 -23.82
N TRP A 446 9.78 -6.75 -24.31
CA TRP A 446 10.45 -6.83 -25.61
C TRP A 446 9.48 -6.60 -26.77
N CYS A 447 8.35 -7.33 -26.82
CA CYS A 447 7.28 -7.12 -27.80
C CYS A 447 6.65 -5.71 -27.72
N GLY A 448 6.66 -5.10 -26.53
CA GLY A 448 6.28 -3.72 -26.29
C GLY A 448 7.25 -2.72 -26.92
N LEU A 449 8.55 -2.96 -26.73
CA LEU A 449 9.64 -2.14 -27.26
C LEU A 449 9.66 -2.18 -28.78
N THR A 450 9.71 -3.36 -29.40
CA THR A 450 9.76 -3.50 -30.86
C THR A 450 8.55 -2.84 -31.53
N ARG A 451 7.34 -3.03 -30.96
CA ARG A 451 6.13 -2.32 -31.42
C ARG A 451 6.28 -0.80 -31.33
N ARG A 452 6.72 -0.24 -30.19
CA ARG A 452 6.87 1.21 -30.03
C ARG A 452 7.93 1.79 -30.96
N MET A 453 9.02 1.07 -31.19
CA MET A 453 10.04 1.45 -32.17
C MET A 453 9.51 1.44 -33.61
N ALA A 454 8.79 0.39 -34.02
CA ALA A 454 8.16 0.32 -35.35
C ALA A 454 7.08 1.40 -35.54
N GLU A 455 6.32 1.75 -34.50
CA GLU A 455 5.32 2.84 -34.56
C GLU A 455 5.95 4.24 -34.56
N ALA A 456 7.13 4.41 -33.98
CA ALA A 456 7.86 5.68 -33.93
C ALA A 456 8.79 5.90 -35.14
N MET A 457 9.05 4.87 -35.94
CA MET A 457 9.82 4.97 -37.18
C MET A 457 9.04 5.72 -38.25
N ALA A 458 9.69 6.70 -38.89
CA ALA A 458 9.17 7.36 -40.06
C ALA A 458 9.51 6.52 -41.30
N PHE A 459 8.49 6.15 -42.07
CA PHE A 459 8.63 5.35 -43.29
C PHE A 459 8.54 6.22 -44.53
N SER A 460 9.33 5.89 -45.55
CA SER A 460 9.26 6.57 -46.85
C SER A 460 8.19 5.93 -47.75
N ASP A 461 7.98 4.63 -47.60
CA ASP A 461 7.01 3.83 -48.36
C ASP A 461 6.08 2.99 -47.43
N ALA A 462 4.91 2.63 -47.95
CA ALA A 462 3.96 1.74 -47.29
C ALA A 462 4.51 0.31 -47.14
N ASP A 463 5.31 -0.15 -48.11
CA ASP A 463 5.91 -1.50 -48.08
C ASP A 463 7.01 -1.61 -47.00
N GLU A 464 7.83 -0.58 -46.81
CA GLU A 464 8.78 -0.51 -45.69
C GLU A 464 8.07 -0.60 -44.33
N ARG A 465 6.93 0.09 -44.21
CA ARG A 465 6.09 0.06 -43.01
C ARG A 465 5.45 -1.31 -42.79
N ALA A 466 4.97 -1.96 -43.85
CA ALA A 466 4.41 -3.30 -43.77
C ALA A 466 5.47 -4.29 -43.24
N ASN A 467 6.67 -4.29 -43.83
CA ASN A 467 7.78 -5.16 -43.44
C ASN A 467 8.19 -4.99 -41.97
N GLN A 468 8.23 -3.76 -41.43
CA GLN A 468 8.50 -3.57 -39.99
C GLN A 468 7.35 -4.03 -39.10
N PHE A 469 6.10 -3.89 -39.54
CA PHE A 469 4.93 -4.37 -38.79
C PHE A 469 4.82 -5.90 -38.81
N ASP A 470 5.28 -6.56 -39.87
CA ASP A 470 5.49 -8.01 -39.94
C ASP A 470 6.61 -8.46 -39.00
N LEU A 471 7.73 -7.72 -38.91
CA LEU A 471 8.82 -8.04 -37.98
C LEU A 471 8.38 -7.98 -36.51
N VAL A 472 7.51 -7.02 -36.14
CA VAL A 472 6.89 -6.97 -34.80
C VAL A 472 6.04 -8.23 -34.55
N GLU A 473 5.29 -8.69 -35.55
CA GLU A 473 4.47 -9.89 -35.42
C GLU A 473 5.31 -11.16 -35.30
N VAL A 474 6.37 -11.30 -36.12
CA VAL A 474 7.37 -12.37 -36.01
C VAL A 474 7.99 -12.37 -34.61
N THR A 475 8.37 -11.21 -34.09
CA THR A 475 8.90 -11.08 -32.72
C THR A 475 7.93 -11.65 -31.68
N ILE A 476 6.64 -11.28 -31.76
CA ILE A 476 5.61 -11.77 -30.82
C ILE A 476 5.47 -13.29 -30.90
N ARG A 477 5.48 -13.86 -32.12
CA ARG A 477 5.38 -15.32 -32.33
C ARG A 477 6.62 -16.06 -31.84
N GLU A 478 7.81 -15.52 -32.05
CA GLU A 478 9.06 -16.06 -31.49
C GLU A 478 9.04 -16.04 -29.96
N SER A 479 8.62 -14.93 -29.35
CA SER A 479 8.43 -14.80 -27.90
C SER A 479 7.45 -15.87 -27.35
N MET A 480 6.32 -16.07 -28.02
CA MET A 480 5.38 -17.16 -27.68
C MET A 480 6.03 -18.55 -27.81
N GLN A 481 6.81 -18.79 -28.86
CA GLN A 481 7.50 -20.07 -29.06
C GLN A 481 8.55 -20.32 -27.98
N LYS A 482 9.36 -19.31 -27.62
CA LYS A 482 10.36 -19.39 -26.52
C LYS A 482 9.71 -19.77 -25.20
N VAL A 483 8.59 -19.12 -24.84
CA VAL A 483 7.85 -19.45 -23.61
C VAL A 483 7.34 -20.89 -23.64
N ARG A 484 6.78 -21.34 -24.77
CA ARG A 484 6.23 -22.71 -24.95
C ARG A 484 7.30 -23.81 -25.01
N SER A 485 8.50 -23.52 -25.52
CA SER A 485 9.62 -24.46 -25.48
C SER A 485 10.30 -24.52 -24.11
N THR A 486 10.19 -23.45 -23.32
CA THR A 486 10.76 -23.35 -21.97
C THR A 486 9.84 -23.99 -20.91
N TYR A 487 8.53 -23.72 -21.00
CA TYR A 487 7.56 -24.12 -19.98
C TYR A 487 6.40 -24.93 -20.58
N THR A 488 6.11 -26.06 -19.95
CA THR A 488 4.98 -26.94 -20.30
C THR A 488 3.62 -26.38 -19.87
N LYS A 489 3.59 -25.48 -18.87
CA LYS A 489 2.42 -24.70 -18.48
C LYS A 489 2.38 -23.38 -19.24
N SER A 490 1.23 -23.07 -19.84
CA SER A 490 0.88 -21.71 -20.30
C SER A 490 0.79 -20.76 -19.10
N ASP A 491 1.00 -19.47 -19.34
CA ASP A 491 0.81 -18.43 -18.33
C ASP A 491 -0.66 -18.30 -17.90
N SER A 492 -0.85 -17.69 -16.73
CA SER A 492 -2.16 -17.54 -16.09
C SER A 492 -3.11 -16.57 -16.80
N GLY A 493 -2.65 -15.81 -17.81
CA GLY A 493 -3.48 -14.85 -18.55
C GLY A 493 -3.46 -14.95 -20.08
N SER A 494 -2.71 -15.88 -20.68
CA SER A 494 -2.47 -15.90 -22.15
C SER A 494 -2.00 -14.54 -22.68
N ARG A 495 -1.14 -13.87 -21.92
CA ARG A 495 -0.85 -12.43 -22.09
C ARG A 495 -0.18 -12.14 -23.43
N LEU A 496 0.66 -13.04 -23.94
CA LEU A 496 1.29 -12.92 -25.27
C LEU A 496 0.28 -13.19 -26.39
N GLU A 497 -0.60 -14.19 -26.27
CA GLU A 497 -1.68 -14.43 -27.22
C GLU A 497 -2.63 -13.23 -27.32
N LEU A 498 -3.01 -12.64 -26.18
CA LEU A 498 -3.86 -11.44 -26.14
C LEU A 498 -3.14 -10.21 -26.74
N TYR A 499 -1.83 -10.09 -26.55
CA TYR A 499 -1.02 -9.05 -27.19
C TYR A 499 -0.97 -9.23 -28.72
N LEU A 500 -0.79 -10.47 -29.20
CA LEU A 500 -0.86 -10.82 -30.63
C LEU A 500 -2.25 -10.53 -31.21
N ILE A 501 -3.33 -10.91 -30.53
CA ILE A 501 -4.71 -10.61 -30.92
C ILE A 501 -4.90 -9.10 -31.08
N SER A 502 -4.45 -8.29 -30.11
CA SER A 502 -4.55 -6.83 -30.19
C SER A 502 -3.72 -6.24 -31.35
N TRP A 503 -2.59 -6.86 -31.70
CA TRP A 503 -1.78 -6.46 -32.85
C TRP A 503 -2.47 -6.80 -34.18
N LEU A 504 -2.95 -8.03 -34.34
CA LEU A 504 -3.70 -8.49 -35.52
C LEU A 504 -5.00 -7.70 -35.72
N GLU A 505 -5.71 -7.36 -34.64
CA GLU A 505 -6.89 -6.48 -34.66
C GLU A 505 -6.53 -5.08 -35.22
N LYS A 506 -5.41 -4.50 -34.76
CA LYS A 506 -4.90 -3.22 -35.28
C LYS A 506 -4.46 -3.29 -36.74
N ARG A 507 -4.02 -4.46 -37.22
CA ARG A 507 -3.69 -4.72 -38.64
C ARG A 507 -4.91 -5.07 -39.51
N GLY A 508 -6.09 -5.26 -38.92
CA GLY A 508 -7.30 -5.72 -39.63
C GLY A 508 -7.31 -7.22 -39.97
N GLN A 509 -6.37 -8.01 -39.43
CA GLN A 509 -6.26 -9.46 -39.66
C GLN A 509 -7.22 -10.25 -38.74
N ILE A 510 -8.51 -9.89 -38.77
CA ILE A 510 -9.54 -10.39 -37.85
C ILE A 510 -9.66 -11.92 -37.89
N ALA A 511 -9.62 -12.52 -39.09
CA ALA A 511 -9.75 -13.96 -39.27
C ALA A 511 -8.65 -14.77 -38.56
N GLU A 512 -7.44 -14.22 -38.44
CA GLU A 512 -6.35 -14.86 -37.71
C GLU A 512 -6.46 -14.63 -36.19
N ALA A 513 -6.85 -13.42 -35.77
CA ALA A 513 -7.14 -13.13 -34.37
C ALA A 513 -8.24 -14.05 -33.79
N VAL A 514 -9.25 -14.44 -34.58
CA VAL A 514 -10.24 -15.48 -34.20
C VAL A 514 -9.57 -16.83 -33.95
N GLN A 515 -8.62 -17.26 -34.79
CA GLN A 515 -7.91 -18.54 -34.61
C GLN A 515 -7.07 -18.55 -33.33
N ILE A 516 -6.41 -17.44 -33.00
CA ILE A 516 -5.68 -17.30 -31.73
C ILE A 516 -6.65 -17.35 -30.54
N TRP A 517 -7.78 -16.65 -30.60
CA TRP A 517 -8.83 -16.73 -29.56
C TRP A 517 -9.37 -18.15 -29.35
N GLU A 518 -9.63 -18.88 -30.44
CA GLU A 518 -10.03 -20.29 -30.36
C GLU A 518 -8.94 -21.14 -29.70
N HIS A 519 -7.67 -20.89 -30.01
CA HIS A 519 -6.55 -21.59 -29.39
C HIS A 519 -6.47 -21.31 -27.88
N VAL A 520 -6.62 -20.04 -27.46
CA VAL A 520 -6.68 -19.65 -26.04
C VAL A 520 -7.81 -20.40 -25.33
N CYS A 521 -9.02 -20.42 -25.89
CA CYS A 521 -10.16 -21.14 -25.29
C CYS A 521 -10.03 -22.68 -25.33
N LYS A 522 -9.22 -23.24 -26.25
CA LYS A 522 -8.86 -24.67 -26.29
C LYS A 522 -7.82 -25.02 -25.21
N VAL A 523 -6.83 -24.17 -24.98
CA VAL A 523 -5.79 -24.32 -23.93
C VAL A 523 -6.37 -24.07 -22.53
N ARG A 524 -7.29 -23.11 -22.41
CA ARG A 524 -7.91 -22.66 -21.15
C ARG A 524 -9.43 -22.93 -21.15
N PRO A 525 -9.88 -24.19 -21.26
CA PRO A 525 -11.30 -24.52 -21.48
C PRO A 525 -12.23 -24.20 -20.31
N LYS A 526 -11.68 -23.93 -19.12
CA LYS A 526 -12.39 -23.72 -17.85
C LYS A 526 -12.34 -22.28 -17.34
N ASP A 527 -11.70 -21.37 -18.08
CA ASP A 527 -11.48 -19.98 -17.69
C ASP A 527 -12.53 -19.07 -18.34
N TYR A 528 -13.41 -18.47 -17.54
CA TYR A 528 -14.45 -17.58 -18.05
C TYR A 528 -13.89 -16.32 -18.74
N GLN A 529 -12.70 -15.83 -18.39
CA GLN A 529 -12.10 -14.64 -19.00
C GLN A 529 -11.68 -14.91 -20.44
N ALA A 530 -11.13 -16.09 -20.72
CA ALA A 530 -10.83 -16.54 -22.08
C ALA A 530 -12.10 -16.56 -22.96
N TRP A 531 -13.17 -17.20 -22.48
CA TRP A 531 -14.43 -17.31 -23.23
C TRP A 531 -15.15 -15.97 -23.39
N THR A 532 -15.22 -15.14 -22.34
CA THR A 532 -15.85 -13.81 -22.42
C THR A 532 -15.08 -12.88 -23.35
N GLY A 533 -13.75 -12.88 -23.31
CA GLY A 533 -12.91 -12.10 -24.21
C GLY A 533 -13.08 -12.49 -25.69
N GLN A 534 -13.12 -13.79 -26.00
CA GLN A 534 -13.43 -14.25 -27.37
C GLN A 534 -14.82 -13.76 -27.82
N VAL A 535 -15.83 -13.86 -26.97
CA VAL A 535 -17.20 -13.46 -27.29
C VAL A 535 -17.29 -11.94 -27.53
N GLU A 536 -16.63 -11.13 -26.70
CA GLU A 536 -16.59 -9.67 -26.87
C GLU A 536 -15.86 -9.24 -28.14
N PHE A 537 -14.76 -9.92 -28.48
CA PHE A 537 -14.06 -9.73 -29.74
C PHE A 537 -14.97 -10.04 -30.93
N LEU A 538 -15.64 -11.20 -30.92
CA LEU A 538 -16.54 -11.62 -32.00
C LEU A 538 -17.77 -10.70 -32.15
N ILE A 539 -18.31 -10.17 -31.06
CA ILE A 539 -19.41 -9.18 -31.10
C ILE A 539 -18.92 -7.86 -31.74
N ARG A 540 -17.74 -7.38 -31.35
CA ARG A 540 -17.16 -6.11 -31.85
C ARG A 540 -16.90 -6.14 -33.36
N HIS A 541 -16.58 -7.30 -33.91
CA HIS A 541 -16.35 -7.53 -35.35
C HIS A 541 -17.57 -8.17 -36.06
N GLU A 542 -18.77 -8.02 -35.50
CA GLU A 542 -20.06 -8.45 -36.07
C GLU A 542 -20.19 -9.96 -36.38
N HIS A 543 -19.29 -10.80 -35.86
CA HIS A 543 -19.32 -12.26 -35.99
C HIS A 543 -20.32 -12.93 -35.01
N ILE A 544 -21.54 -12.39 -34.95
CA ILE A 544 -22.62 -12.80 -34.04
C ILE A 544 -22.91 -14.32 -34.03
N PRO A 545 -22.93 -15.05 -35.16
CA PRO A 545 -23.16 -16.51 -35.14
C PRO A 545 -22.05 -17.30 -34.45
N GLN A 546 -20.80 -16.84 -34.56
CA GLN A 546 -19.65 -17.44 -33.88
C GLN A 546 -19.68 -17.11 -32.38
N ALA A 547 -20.00 -15.86 -32.01
CA ALA A 547 -20.17 -15.46 -30.61
C ALA A 547 -21.23 -16.31 -29.88
N ARG A 548 -22.39 -16.52 -30.52
CA ARG A 548 -23.45 -17.42 -30.03
C ARG A 548 -22.95 -18.85 -29.82
N THR A 549 -22.11 -19.35 -30.73
CA THR A 549 -21.58 -20.71 -30.69
C THR A 549 -20.56 -20.86 -29.55
N ALA A 550 -19.66 -19.89 -29.37
CA ALA A 550 -18.71 -19.84 -28.26
C ALA A 550 -19.44 -19.80 -26.90
N LEU A 551 -20.45 -18.94 -26.74
CA LEU A 551 -21.28 -18.88 -25.52
C LEU A 551 -21.95 -20.21 -25.20
N LYS A 552 -22.53 -20.88 -26.21
CA LYS A 552 -23.16 -22.21 -26.03
C LYS A 552 -22.15 -23.28 -25.62
N ILE A 553 -20.93 -23.27 -26.16
CA ILE A 553 -19.86 -24.20 -25.77
C ILE A 553 -19.40 -23.92 -24.34
N ALA A 554 -19.17 -22.66 -23.99
CA ALA A 554 -18.75 -22.24 -22.66
C ALA A 554 -19.80 -22.57 -21.58
N ALA A 555 -21.08 -22.24 -21.83
CA ALA A 555 -22.16 -22.41 -20.86
C ALA A 555 -22.42 -23.87 -20.47
N ASN A 556 -22.16 -24.82 -21.38
CA ASN A 556 -22.32 -26.26 -21.13
C ASN A 556 -21.03 -26.95 -20.63
N ARG A 557 -19.94 -26.20 -20.41
CA ARG A 557 -18.65 -26.77 -19.97
C ARG A 557 -18.68 -27.14 -18.49
N GLN A 558 -18.35 -28.38 -18.16
CA GLN A 558 -18.20 -28.79 -16.76
C GLN A 558 -16.89 -28.27 -16.14
N GLY A 559 -16.99 -27.79 -14.90
CA GLY A 559 -15.86 -27.27 -14.14
C GLY A 559 -15.29 -25.95 -14.67
N MET A 560 -16.13 -25.11 -15.29
CA MET A 560 -15.85 -23.68 -15.47
C MET A 560 -15.63 -23.03 -14.09
N ASP A 561 -14.73 -22.06 -14.00
CA ASP A 561 -14.42 -21.31 -12.78
C ASP A 561 -15.55 -20.36 -12.34
N TRP A 562 -16.15 -19.61 -13.26
CA TRP A 562 -17.29 -18.73 -13.00
C TRP A 562 -18.44 -18.93 -14.02
N PRO A 563 -19.16 -20.07 -13.96
CA PRO A 563 -20.21 -20.40 -14.92
C PRO A 563 -21.37 -19.38 -14.93
N GLN A 564 -21.69 -18.78 -13.78
CA GLN A 564 -22.75 -17.77 -13.66
C GLN A 564 -22.47 -16.52 -14.51
N ALA A 565 -21.20 -16.11 -14.65
CA ALA A 565 -20.81 -14.99 -15.49
C ALA A 565 -21.07 -15.30 -16.98
N ILE A 566 -20.72 -16.52 -17.43
CA ILE A 566 -21.00 -17.00 -18.80
C ILE A 566 -22.51 -17.09 -19.07
N TRP A 567 -23.28 -17.60 -18.11
CA TRP A 567 -24.74 -17.71 -18.24
C TRP A 567 -25.43 -16.34 -18.34
N SER A 568 -25.07 -15.41 -17.46
CA SER A 568 -25.54 -14.02 -17.51
C SER A 568 -25.17 -13.35 -18.84
N ARG A 569 -23.92 -13.55 -19.30
CA ARG A 569 -23.46 -13.02 -20.59
C ARG A 569 -24.21 -13.63 -21.78
N TRP A 570 -24.57 -14.90 -21.73
CA TRP A 570 -25.34 -15.56 -22.79
C TRP A 570 -26.78 -15.02 -22.86
N ILE A 571 -27.46 -14.83 -21.73
CA ILE A 571 -28.80 -14.20 -21.69
C ILE A 571 -28.73 -12.80 -22.29
N SER A 572 -27.85 -11.93 -21.77
CA SER A 572 -27.67 -10.55 -22.27
C SER A 572 -27.30 -10.49 -23.76
N PHE A 573 -26.54 -11.46 -24.26
CA PHE A 573 -26.21 -11.58 -25.68
C PHE A 573 -27.44 -11.89 -26.54
N GLU A 574 -28.29 -12.85 -26.15
CA GLU A 574 -29.51 -13.16 -26.92
C GLU A 574 -30.57 -12.06 -26.78
N GLU A 575 -30.62 -11.32 -25.66
CA GLU A 575 -31.46 -10.12 -25.50
C GLU A 575 -31.05 -9.00 -26.48
N THR A 576 -29.76 -8.87 -26.78
CA THR A 576 -29.21 -7.79 -27.63
C THR A 576 -29.14 -8.18 -29.12
N HIS A 577 -28.88 -9.46 -29.42
CA HIS A 577 -28.56 -9.94 -30.78
C HIS A 577 -29.35 -11.20 -31.21
N GLY A 578 -30.31 -11.64 -30.41
CA GLY A 578 -31.12 -12.84 -30.66
C GLY A 578 -32.59 -12.54 -30.97
N SER A 579 -33.35 -13.60 -31.17
CA SER A 579 -34.81 -13.57 -31.22
C SER A 579 -35.42 -13.91 -29.85
N ILE A 580 -36.69 -13.58 -29.63
CA ILE A 580 -37.40 -13.92 -28.38
C ILE A 580 -37.37 -15.42 -28.07
N GLU A 581 -37.39 -16.28 -29.10
CA GLU A 581 -37.25 -17.73 -28.97
C GLU A 581 -35.86 -18.12 -28.43
N GLN A 582 -34.80 -17.43 -28.88
CA GLN A 582 -33.42 -17.66 -28.44
C GLN A 582 -33.21 -17.17 -27.01
N VAL A 583 -33.82 -16.04 -26.61
CA VAL A 583 -33.84 -15.54 -25.23
C VAL A 583 -34.51 -16.57 -24.31
N VAL A 584 -35.73 -17.00 -24.63
CA VAL A 584 -36.46 -17.99 -23.82
C VAL A 584 -35.70 -19.33 -23.73
N ALA A 585 -35.11 -19.78 -24.83
CA ALA A 585 -34.27 -20.98 -24.84
C ALA A 585 -33.00 -20.84 -23.97
N ALA A 586 -32.36 -19.66 -23.97
CA ALA A 586 -31.20 -19.38 -23.12
C ALA A 586 -31.58 -19.38 -21.64
N HIS A 587 -32.64 -18.68 -21.24
CA HIS A 587 -33.15 -18.69 -19.85
C HIS A 587 -33.48 -20.11 -19.36
N SER A 588 -34.22 -20.89 -20.16
CA SER A 588 -34.59 -22.27 -19.83
C SER A 588 -33.35 -23.16 -19.67
N LYS A 589 -32.36 -23.01 -20.56
CA LYS A 589 -31.13 -23.80 -20.49
C LYS A 589 -30.24 -23.40 -19.31
N VAL A 590 -30.14 -22.10 -19.00
CA VAL A 590 -29.39 -21.58 -17.85
C VAL A 590 -30.01 -22.07 -16.54
N ALA A 591 -31.34 -22.04 -16.39
CA ALA A 591 -32.02 -22.57 -15.21
C ALA A 591 -31.67 -24.06 -14.99
N SER A 592 -31.78 -24.89 -16.03
CA SER A 592 -31.41 -26.31 -15.97
C SER A 592 -29.93 -26.57 -15.63
N LEU A 593 -29.02 -25.69 -16.07
CA LEU A 593 -27.59 -25.80 -15.75
C LEU A 593 -27.28 -25.34 -14.32
N SER A 594 -27.97 -24.30 -13.84
CA SER A 594 -27.89 -23.82 -12.46
C SER A 594 -28.38 -24.87 -11.46
N ASP A 595 -29.53 -25.52 -11.74
CA ASP A 595 -30.05 -26.61 -10.92
C ASP A 595 -29.09 -27.81 -10.86
N ALA A 596 -28.46 -28.15 -11.99
CA ALA A 596 -27.49 -29.24 -12.04
C ALA A 596 -26.23 -28.93 -11.22
N LEU A 597 -25.73 -27.68 -11.27
CA LEU A 597 -24.60 -27.24 -10.46
C LEU A 597 -24.94 -27.23 -8.96
N ALA A 598 -26.14 -26.78 -8.57
CA ALA A 598 -26.60 -26.80 -7.19
C ALA A 598 -26.68 -28.22 -6.62
N ARG A 599 -27.16 -29.19 -7.41
CA ARG A 599 -27.16 -30.62 -7.03
C ARG A 599 -25.75 -31.17 -6.87
N GLN A 600 -24.85 -30.86 -7.80
CA GLN A 600 -23.45 -31.29 -7.72
C GLN A 600 -22.74 -30.75 -6.47
N MET A 601 -23.00 -29.49 -6.10
CA MET A 601 -22.48 -28.89 -4.87
C MET A 601 -23.06 -29.58 -3.61
N ALA A 602 -24.37 -29.88 -3.60
CA ALA A 602 -24.99 -30.61 -2.51
C ALA A 602 -24.42 -32.04 -2.35
N GLU A 603 -24.28 -32.78 -3.44
CA GLU A 603 -23.67 -34.14 -3.46
C GLU A 603 -22.21 -34.12 -2.98
N GLN A 604 -21.42 -33.12 -3.39
CA GLN A 604 -20.04 -32.97 -2.92
C GLN A 604 -19.95 -32.65 -1.42
N SER A 605 -20.89 -31.83 -0.90
CA SER A 605 -20.96 -31.56 0.54
C SER A 605 -21.35 -32.80 1.37
N ALA A 606 -22.24 -33.65 0.83
CA ALA A 606 -22.62 -34.91 1.47
C ALA A 606 -21.48 -35.95 1.44
N ALA A 607 -20.68 -35.99 0.37
CA ALA A 607 -19.57 -36.93 0.20
C ALA A 607 -18.31 -36.60 1.04
N HIS A 608 -18.18 -35.38 1.57
CA HIS A 608 -17.04 -34.97 2.40
C HIS A 608 -17.23 -35.20 3.91
N ASN A 609 -18.37 -35.76 4.33
CA ASN A 609 -18.60 -36.13 5.73
C ASN A 609 -18.23 -37.61 5.93
N PRO A 610 -17.16 -37.95 6.68
CA PRO A 610 -16.74 -39.34 6.85
C PRO A 610 -17.77 -40.16 7.65
N GLU A 611 -17.92 -41.46 7.34
CA GLU A 611 -18.86 -42.35 8.02
C GLU A 611 -18.67 -42.33 9.55
N PRO A 612 -19.76 -42.31 10.34
CA PRO A 612 -19.66 -42.48 11.78
C PRO A 612 -19.15 -43.88 12.12
N ILE A 613 -18.20 -43.92 13.07
CA ILE A 613 -17.57 -45.14 13.60
C ILE A 613 -18.66 -46.13 14.04
N LYS A 614 -18.68 -47.32 13.43
CA LYS A 614 -19.57 -48.42 13.84
C LYS A 614 -19.22 -48.84 15.28
N PRO A 615 -20.18 -48.87 16.23
CA PRO A 615 -19.93 -49.47 17.53
C PRO A 615 -19.66 -50.97 17.35
N GLN A 616 -18.57 -51.46 17.95
CA GLN A 616 -18.32 -52.90 18.04
C GLN A 616 -19.38 -53.55 18.95
N PRO A 617 -19.94 -54.71 18.57
CA PRO A 617 -20.85 -55.44 19.44
C PRO A 617 -20.07 -56.19 20.52
N ASP A 618 -20.36 -55.91 21.78
CA ASP A 618 -19.90 -56.76 22.89
C ASP A 618 -20.60 -58.12 22.84
N GLN A 619 -19.88 -59.16 23.27
CA GLN A 619 -20.25 -60.55 23.00
C GLN A 619 -21.30 -61.11 23.97
N SER A 620 -22.46 -61.54 23.46
CA SER A 620 -23.19 -62.66 24.07
C SER A 620 -24.15 -63.38 23.09
N THR A 621 -23.66 -64.49 22.52
CA THR A 621 -24.37 -65.76 22.31
C THR A 621 -25.77 -65.85 21.65
N ILE A 622 -25.79 -66.72 20.62
CA ILE A 622 -26.78 -67.81 20.37
C ILE A 622 -27.84 -67.63 19.25
N LEU A 623 -27.50 -68.28 18.13
CA LEU A 623 -28.29 -69.15 17.24
C LEU A 623 -29.37 -68.61 16.27
N GLU A 624 -29.16 -69.06 15.02
CA GLU A 624 -30.12 -69.76 14.13
C GLU A 624 -30.89 -69.00 13.02
N THR A 625 -30.25 -69.03 11.84
CA THR A 625 -30.73 -69.64 10.57
C THR A 625 -31.85 -69.01 9.73
N GLU A 626 -31.42 -68.71 8.49
CA GLU A 626 -32.02 -69.12 7.22
C GLU A 626 -33.20 -68.35 6.58
N ASP A 627 -32.82 -67.66 5.51
CA ASP A 627 -33.39 -67.77 4.15
C ASP A 627 -34.76 -67.18 3.77
N ALA A 628 -34.64 -65.98 3.17
CA ALA A 628 -34.71 -65.81 1.71
C ALA A 628 -36.07 -65.86 0.95
N ARG A 629 -36.33 -64.71 0.30
CA ARG A 629 -36.87 -64.55 -1.07
C ARG A 629 -38.37 -64.93 -1.26
N THR A 630 -39.16 -64.31 -2.15
CA THR A 630 -38.90 -63.33 -3.22
C THR A 630 -40.16 -62.51 -3.51
N ALA A 631 -40.03 -61.36 -4.19
CA ALA A 631 -41.16 -60.59 -4.73
C ALA A 631 -41.85 -61.31 -5.93
N PRO A 632 -43.00 -60.79 -6.44
CA PRO A 632 -42.88 -59.95 -7.64
C PRO A 632 -43.87 -58.76 -7.73
N ALA A 633 -43.72 -57.94 -8.78
CA ALA A 633 -44.31 -56.61 -8.95
C ALA A 633 -45.68 -56.57 -9.69
N THR A 634 -46.41 -55.44 -9.61
CA THR A 634 -46.66 -54.52 -10.76
C THR A 634 -47.78 -53.46 -10.56
N LYS A 635 -47.69 -52.36 -11.34
CA LYS A 635 -48.75 -51.48 -11.89
C LYS A 635 -49.46 -50.36 -11.06
N ARG A 636 -49.07 -49.12 -11.43
CA ARG A 636 -49.88 -48.03 -12.04
C ARG A 636 -51.06 -47.33 -11.32
N LYS A 637 -50.92 -45.99 -11.32
CA LYS A 637 -51.91 -44.90 -11.58
C LYS A 637 -52.88 -44.43 -10.47
N ALA A 638 -52.78 -43.12 -10.18
CA ALA A 638 -53.84 -42.07 -10.21
C ALA A 638 -55.09 -42.23 -9.29
N GLU A 639 -55.76 -41.20 -8.77
CA GLU A 639 -55.60 -39.73 -8.78
C GLU A 639 -56.55 -39.10 -7.72
N VAL A 640 -56.35 -37.81 -7.39
CA VAL A 640 -57.40 -36.83 -7.01
C VAL A 640 -58.11 -36.89 -5.63
N ALA A 641 -58.03 -35.75 -4.91
CA ALA A 641 -58.99 -35.15 -3.95
C ALA A 641 -59.28 -35.83 -2.58
N SER A 642 -59.64 -35.11 -1.50
CA SER A 642 -59.57 -33.66 -1.14
C SER A 642 -60.19 -33.45 0.26
N LEU A 643 -59.69 -32.49 1.08
CA LEU A 643 -60.39 -31.91 2.27
C LEU A 643 -60.69 -32.94 3.40
N ASP A 644 -61.09 -32.68 4.66
CA ASP A 644 -61.02 -31.60 5.68
C ASP A 644 -61.45 -32.30 7.02
N ASP A 645 -61.15 -31.91 8.27
CA ASP A 645 -60.24 -30.94 8.91
C ASP A 645 -60.19 -31.31 10.45
N THR A 646 -59.54 -30.50 11.31
CA THR A 646 -59.69 -30.38 12.78
C THR A 646 -58.98 -31.35 13.76
N THR A 647 -58.06 -30.75 14.54
CA THR A 647 -57.86 -30.87 16.01
C THR A 647 -57.26 -32.11 16.71
N ASN A 648 -56.04 -31.94 17.26
CA ASN A 648 -55.65 -31.94 18.71
C ASN A 648 -56.35 -32.87 19.73
N GLU A 649 -55.72 -33.40 20.80
CA GLU A 649 -54.31 -33.55 21.25
C GLU A 649 -54.27 -34.42 22.54
N SER A 650 -53.27 -35.30 22.73
CA SER A 650 -52.79 -35.92 24.01
C SER A 650 -51.94 -37.17 23.70
N THR A 651 -50.83 -37.52 24.37
CA THR A 651 -50.17 -37.05 25.61
C THR A 651 -48.66 -37.38 25.58
N LYS A 652 -47.81 -36.59 26.26
CA LYS A 652 -46.50 -36.89 26.93
C LYS A 652 -45.80 -38.25 26.57
N ARG A 653 -44.49 -38.33 26.27
CA ARG A 653 -43.33 -37.55 26.79
C ARG A 653 -42.03 -37.90 26.00
N VAL A 654 -41.24 -36.89 25.58
CA VAL A 654 -39.74 -36.80 25.66
C VAL A 654 -38.89 -37.93 25.01
N LYS A 655 -37.91 -37.71 24.10
CA LYS A 655 -37.23 -36.49 23.58
C LYS A 655 -36.47 -36.83 22.28
N GLN A 656 -36.31 -35.86 21.37
CA GLN A 656 -35.38 -35.84 20.20
C GLN A 656 -35.62 -36.94 19.13
N ASP A 657 -35.55 -36.68 17.83
CA ASP A 657 -34.90 -35.60 17.07
C ASP A 657 -35.85 -34.86 16.09
N GLN A 658 -35.28 -33.90 15.34
CA GLN A 658 -35.86 -33.12 14.24
C GLN A 658 -36.82 -32.02 14.73
N THR A 659 -36.71 -30.78 14.26
CA THR A 659 -36.14 -30.28 12.99
C THR A 659 -34.92 -29.37 13.27
N ASP A 660 -33.78 -29.55 12.61
CA ASP A 660 -33.49 -29.40 11.16
C ASP A 660 -33.43 -27.94 10.70
N ILE A 661 -32.70 -27.74 9.59
CA ILE A 661 -32.58 -26.51 8.79
C ILE A 661 -31.92 -25.31 9.54
N GLU A 662 -31.13 -24.44 8.91
CA GLU A 662 -31.06 -24.09 7.49
C GLU A 662 -29.78 -23.28 7.14
N LYS A 663 -29.56 -23.01 5.84
CA LYS A 663 -28.92 -21.78 5.28
C LYS A 663 -27.66 -21.16 5.93
N VAL A 664 -26.60 -21.03 5.12
CA VAL A 664 -25.83 -19.76 5.09
C VAL A 664 -26.56 -18.79 4.16
N GLU A 665 -27.62 -18.19 4.67
CA GLU A 665 -28.05 -16.85 4.24
C GLU A 665 -26.90 -15.87 4.55
N SER A 666 -26.98 -14.65 4.02
CA SER A 666 -26.30 -13.53 4.67
C SER A 666 -26.68 -13.58 6.16
N ALA A 667 -25.70 -13.78 7.05
CA ALA A 667 -25.93 -14.17 8.45
C ALA A 667 -27.19 -13.47 9.02
N PRO A 668 -28.22 -14.24 9.44
CA PRO A 668 -29.54 -13.69 9.73
C PRO A 668 -29.39 -12.52 10.70
N ALA A 669 -30.17 -11.47 10.47
CA ALA A 669 -30.05 -10.23 11.24
C ALA A 669 -30.12 -10.56 12.73
N ARG A 670 -28.98 -10.43 13.42
CA ARG A 670 -28.78 -10.97 14.78
C ARG A 670 -29.98 -10.59 15.65
N ASP A 671 -30.71 -11.57 16.19
CA ASP A 671 -31.88 -11.35 17.04
C ASP A 671 -31.47 -10.92 18.46
N ARG A 672 -30.72 -9.82 18.49
CA ARG A 672 -30.10 -9.22 19.67
C ARG A 672 -31.14 -8.69 20.65
N GLU A 673 -32.35 -8.44 20.17
CA GLU A 673 -33.46 -7.96 20.98
C GLU A 673 -34.09 -9.12 21.76
N PHE A 674 -34.39 -10.28 21.15
CA PHE A 674 -35.04 -11.39 21.87
C PHE A 674 -34.09 -12.38 22.57
N ALA A 675 -32.78 -12.37 22.29
CA ALA A 675 -31.77 -13.21 22.95
C ALA A 675 -31.00 -12.52 24.12
N THR A 676 -31.34 -11.27 24.46
CA THR A 676 -30.66 -10.51 25.54
C THR A 676 -31.54 -10.34 26.78
N VAL A 677 -30.91 -10.39 27.95
CA VAL A 677 -31.52 -10.20 29.27
C VAL A 677 -30.89 -9.00 29.96
N LEU A 678 -31.70 -8.19 30.63
CA LEU A 678 -31.25 -7.04 31.42
C LEU A 678 -31.43 -7.34 32.92
N ILE A 679 -30.42 -7.01 33.72
CA ILE A 679 -30.39 -7.23 35.16
C ILE A 679 -30.22 -5.86 35.83
N SER A 680 -31.03 -5.56 36.85
CA SER A 680 -30.87 -4.38 37.71
C SER A 680 -30.59 -4.77 39.17
N ASP A 681 -30.21 -3.77 39.96
CA ASP A 681 -30.02 -3.87 41.40
C ASP A 681 -28.85 -4.80 41.81
N LEU A 682 -27.79 -4.81 40.99
CA LEU A 682 -26.53 -5.49 41.31
C LEU A 682 -25.69 -4.63 42.29
N PRO A 683 -25.05 -5.23 43.30
CA PRO A 683 -24.13 -4.53 44.19
C PRO A 683 -22.76 -4.31 43.53
N GLU A 684 -22.01 -3.32 44.02
CA GLU A 684 -20.76 -2.82 43.42
C GLU A 684 -19.59 -3.84 43.42
N ASP A 685 -19.71 -4.94 44.16
CA ASP A 685 -18.71 -6.02 44.29
C ASP A 685 -18.86 -7.15 43.25
N VAL A 686 -19.89 -7.12 42.40
CA VAL A 686 -20.16 -8.19 41.42
C VAL A 686 -19.33 -8.02 40.15
N THR A 687 -18.43 -8.97 39.90
CA THR A 687 -17.62 -9.05 38.67
C THR A 687 -18.37 -9.70 37.50
N GLU A 688 -17.90 -9.42 36.27
CA GLU A 688 -18.44 -10.02 35.04
C GLU A 688 -18.44 -11.55 35.08
N ASP A 689 -17.36 -12.16 35.61
CA ASP A 689 -17.22 -13.62 35.77
C ASP A 689 -18.26 -14.21 36.72
N MET A 690 -18.63 -13.51 37.80
CA MET A 690 -19.66 -13.95 38.73
C MET A 690 -21.03 -14.00 38.04
N ILE A 691 -21.34 -13.01 37.20
CA ILE A 691 -22.58 -12.99 36.41
C ILE A 691 -22.53 -14.10 35.34
N ARG A 692 -21.42 -14.24 34.61
CA ARG A 692 -21.24 -15.33 33.64
C ARG A 692 -21.44 -16.70 34.29
N GLN A 693 -20.80 -16.98 35.42
CA GLN A 693 -20.99 -18.24 36.16
C GLN A 693 -22.43 -18.44 36.66
N ARG A 694 -23.12 -17.35 37.06
CA ARG A 694 -24.50 -17.38 37.57
C ARG A 694 -25.58 -17.37 36.49
N PHE A 695 -25.24 -17.24 35.21
CA PHE A 695 -26.18 -17.33 34.09
C PHE A 695 -25.83 -18.44 33.08
N ASN A 696 -24.63 -19.04 33.16
CA ASN A 696 -24.24 -20.20 32.36
C ASN A 696 -25.11 -21.45 32.59
N ASP A 697 -25.77 -21.57 33.74
CA ASP A 697 -26.77 -22.60 34.05
C ASP A 697 -28.16 -22.30 33.47
N CYS A 698 -28.38 -21.10 32.91
CA CYS A 698 -29.57 -20.77 32.10
C CYS A 698 -29.33 -20.98 30.59
N GLY A 699 -28.08 -20.97 30.14
CA GLY A 699 -27.69 -21.14 28.74
C GLY A 699 -26.29 -20.62 28.45
N GLU A 700 -25.80 -20.86 27.24
CA GLU A 700 -24.45 -20.42 26.85
C GLU A 700 -24.41 -18.89 26.69
N VAL A 701 -23.61 -18.26 27.55
CA VAL A 701 -23.49 -16.80 27.61
C VAL A 701 -22.48 -16.32 26.57
N ARG A 702 -22.95 -15.51 25.61
CA ARG A 702 -22.12 -14.94 24.54
C ARG A 702 -21.33 -13.74 25.07
N GLU A 703 -22.04 -12.71 25.53
CA GLU A 703 -21.45 -11.45 26.02
C GLU A 703 -22.14 -11.06 27.34
N VAL A 704 -21.36 -10.58 28.31
CA VAL A 704 -21.87 -9.87 29.49
C VAL A 704 -21.34 -8.43 29.42
N VAL A 705 -22.19 -7.47 29.73
CA VAL A 705 -21.80 -6.06 29.83
C VAL A 705 -22.36 -5.49 31.12
N VAL A 706 -21.48 -5.20 32.07
CA VAL A 706 -21.83 -4.53 33.32
C VAL A 706 -21.70 -3.02 33.13
N THR A 707 -22.73 -2.27 33.50
CA THR A 707 -22.81 -0.80 33.42
C THR A 707 -23.19 -0.24 34.78
N THR A 708 -22.23 0.37 35.47
CA THR A 708 -22.41 1.03 36.76
C THR A 708 -22.75 2.51 36.56
N LYS A 709 -23.85 2.98 37.15
CA LYS A 709 -24.26 4.40 37.10
C LYS A 709 -24.70 4.88 38.47
N GLY A 710 -23.84 5.68 39.11
CA GLY A 710 -24.10 6.16 40.47
C GLY A 710 -24.26 4.98 41.41
N THR A 711 -25.45 4.85 42.03
CA THR A 711 -25.76 3.82 43.04
C THR A 711 -26.44 2.57 42.48
N SER A 712 -26.62 2.44 41.16
CA SER A 712 -27.23 1.27 40.53
C SER A 712 -26.26 0.65 39.53
N THR A 713 -25.96 -0.64 39.71
CA THR A 713 -25.25 -1.44 38.71
C THR A 713 -26.26 -2.27 37.95
N THR A 714 -26.21 -2.17 36.62
CA THR A 714 -27.04 -2.93 35.69
C THR A 714 -26.15 -3.82 34.84
N ALA A 715 -26.65 -4.96 34.37
CA ALA A 715 -25.91 -5.82 33.45
C ALA A 715 -26.78 -6.33 32.32
N SER A 716 -26.28 -6.33 31.09
CA SER A 716 -26.90 -7.02 29.96
C SER A 716 -26.16 -8.33 29.67
N VAL A 717 -26.91 -9.43 29.58
CA VAL A 717 -26.40 -10.77 29.24
C VAL A 717 -26.99 -11.15 27.88
N GLU A 718 -26.15 -11.22 26.84
CA GLU A 718 -26.49 -11.72 25.51
C GLU A 718 -26.21 -13.23 25.49
N PHE A 719 -27.23 -14.04 25.28
CA PHE A 719 -27.10 -15.50 25.11
C PHE A 719 -26.86 -15.84 23.63
N ILE A 720 -26.33 -17.04 23.36
CA ILE A 720 -26.27 -17.56 21.99
C ILE A 720 -27.68 -17.86 21.47
N ASP A 721 -28.54 -18.43 22.33
CA ASP A 721 -29.89 -18.88 21.99
C ASP A 721 -30.99 -18.10 22.72
N ARG A 722 -32.09 -17.83 22.00
CA ARG A 722 -33.29 -17.17 22.55
C ARG A 722 -33.99 -18.00 23.64
N GLU A 723 -33.83 -19.32 23.64
CA GLU A 723 -34.48 -20.23 24.59
C GLU A 723 -33.93 -20.12 26.02
N SER A 724 -32.74 -19.55 26.20
CA SER A 724 -32.11 -19.30 27.50
C SER A 724 -32.77 -18.14 28.27
N VAL A 725 -33.44 -17.23 27.56
CA VAL A 725 -34.04 -16.01 28.14
C VAL A 725 -35.14 -16.32 29.17
N PRO A 726 -36.14 -17.19 28.92
CA PRO A 726 -37.09 -17.61 29.95
C PRO A 726 -36.45 -18.23 31.19
N ALA A 727 -35.37 -19.02 31.04
CA ALA A 727 -34.65 -19.61 32.17
C ALA A 727 -33.96 -18.52 33.02
N ALA A 728 -33.34 -17.53 32.36
CA ALA A 728 -32.77 -16.36 33.02
C ALA A 728 -33.84 -15.52 33.73
N LEU A 729 -35.03 -15.30 33.13
CA LEU A 729 -36.16 -14.61 33.78
C LEU A 729 -36.63 -15.31 35.07
N THR A 730 -36.48 -16.65 35.20
CA THR A 730 -36.75 -17.33 36.48
C THR A 730 -35.81 -16.91 37.62
N LYS A 731 -34.78 -16.09 37.35
CA LYS A 731 -33.85 -15.54 38.34
C LYS A 731 -34.23 -14.14 38.84
N ASP A 732 -35.34 -13.57 38.37
CA ASP A 732 -35.97 -12.42 39.02
C ASP A 732 -36.15 -12.67 40.52
N LYS A 733 -35.77 -11.68 41.35
CA LYS A 733 -35.81 -11.67 42.82
C LYS A 733 -34.92 -12.72 43.51
N LYS A 734 -34.05 -13.44 42.78
CA LYS A 734 -33.02 -14.27 43.41
C LYS A 734 -31.88 -13.39 43.92
N LYS A 735 -31.11 -13.90 44.88
CA LYS A 735 -29.94 -13.20 45.40
C LYS A 735 -28.71 -13.48 44.53
N ILE A 736 -27.98 -12.42 44.18
CA ILE A 736 -26.62 -12.49 43.62
C ILE A 736 -25.73 -11.71 44.58
N GLY A 737 -24.83 -12.40 45.27
CA GLY A 737 -24.25 -11.88 46.51
C GLY A 737 -25.34 -11.73 47.58
N ASP A 738 -25.33 -10.61 48.30
CA ASP A 738 -26.31 -10.33 49.35
C ASP A 738 -27.58 -9.58 48.87
N ALA A 739 -27.53 -8.96 47.69
CA ALA A 739 -28.63 -8.19 47.09
C ALA A 739 -29.60 -9.07 46.29
N GLN A 740 -30.87 -8.65 46.22
CA GLN A 740 -31.88 -9.25 45.33
C GLN A 740 -31.85 -8.54 43.99
N VAL A 741 -31.67 -9.29 42.90
CA VAL A 741 -31.62 -8.72 41.55
C VAL A 741 -32.97 -8.83 40.84
N HIS A 742 -33.26 -7.91 39.94
CA HIS A 742 -34.39 -7.99 39.03
C HIS A 742 -33.93 -8.32 37.62
N VAL A 743 -34.71 -9.14 36.90
CA VAL A 743 -34.32 -9.71 35.59
C VAL A 743 -35.42 -9.49 34.56
N TYR A 744 -35.10 -8.77 33.49
CA TYR A 744 -36.02 -8.30 32.45
C TYR A 744 -35.59 -8.79 31.06
N GLN A 745 -36.56 -8.96 30.15
CA GLN A 745 -36.29 -9.32 28.76
C GLN A 745 -35.99 -8.05 27.94
N ALA A 746 -34.93 -8.07 27.12
CA ALA A 746 -34.53 -6.90 26.32
C ALA A 746 -35.38 -6.67 25.04
N GLY A 747 -36.19 -7.65 24.64
CA GLY A 747 -36.99 -7.58 23.40
C GLY A 747 -37.97 -6.42 23.41
N GLN A 748 -38.05 -5.65 22.32
CA GLN A 748 -38.90 -4.44 22.21
C GLN A 748 -38.60 -3.32 23.23
N THR A 749 -37.49 -3.37 23.96
CA THR A 749 -37.10 -2.29 24.91
C THR A 749 -36.31 -1.15 24.25
N THR A 750 -35.90 -1.32 22.98
CA THR A 750 -35.11 -0.32 22.24
C THR A 750 -36.00 0.50 21.30
N LEU A 751 -35.86 1.83 21.35
CA LEU A 751 -36.48 2.80 20.46
C LEU A 751 -35.49 3.31 19.44
N PHE A 752 -35.92 3.44 18.18
CA PHE A 752 -35.27 4.27 17.16
C PHE A 752 -35.88 5.67 17.18
N VAL A 753 -35.07 6.66 17.51
CA VAL A 753 -35.45 8.07 17.62
C VAL A 753 -34.77 8.84 16.48
N THR A 754 -35.51 9.61 15.69
CA THR A 754 -34.97 10.44 14.59
C THR A 754 -35.78 11.72 14.38
N ASN A 755 -35.30 12.61 13.50
CA ASN A 755 -35.87 13.93 13.19
C ASN A 755 -35.94 14.96 14.33
N PHE A 756 -35.27 14.70 15.46
CA PHE A 756 -35.01 15.72 16.49
C PHE A 756 -34.17 16.88 15.93
N PRO A 757 -34.32 18.13 16.44
CA PRO A 757 -33.49 19.28 16.09
C PRO A 757 -31.97 19.02 16.17
N GLU A 758 -31.19 19.75 15.38
CA GLU A 758 -29.73 19.53 15.23
C GLU A 758 -28.95 19.78 16.54
N GLN A 759 -29.48 20.65 17.41
CA GLN A 759 -28.90 21.01 18.70
C GLN A 759 -29.25 20.05 19.86
N MET A 760 -30.00 18.97 19.63
CA MET A 760 -30.32 18.00 20.70
C MET A 760 -29.16 17.04 20.95
N ASP A 761 -28.67 17.02 22.19
CA ASP A 761 -27.59 16.17 22.68
C ASP A 761 -28.11 15.02 23.57
N ASP A 762 -27.18 14.17 24.02
CA ASP A 762 -27.45 13.05 24.91
C ASP A 762 -28.14 13.46 26.22
N ASP A 763 -27.77 14.59 26.80
CA ASP A 763 -28.39 15.14 28.01
C ASP A 763 -29.87 15.52 27.77
N ALA A 764 -30.17 16.20 26.65
CA ALA A 764 -31.53 16.56 26.27
C ALA A 764 -32.39 15.32 25.97
N ILE A 765 -31.82 14.30 25.30
CA ILE A 765 -32.51 13.01 25.07
C ILE A 765 -32.78 12.32 26.41
N ARG A 766 -31.80 12.21 27.33
CA ARG A 766 -32.03 11.64 28.66
C ARG A 766 -33.11 12.39 29.44
N GLN A 767 -33.11 13.73 29.44
CA GLN A 767 -34.13 14.52 30.14
C GLN A 767 -35.54 14.38 29.53
N LEU A 768 -35.63 14.13 28.22
CA LEU A 768 -36.90 13.90 27.53
C LEU A 768 -37.45 12.50 27.84
N PHE A 769 -36.60 11.47 27.77
CA PHE A 769 -37.00 10.07 27.87
C PHE A 769 -37.04 9.51 29.30
N SER A 770 -36.26 10.05 30.26
CA SER A 770 -36.25 9.61 31.67
C SER A 770 -37.59 9.73 32.40
N LYS A 771 -38.53 10.52 31.86
CA LYS A 771 -39.90 10.65 32.39
C LYS A 771 -40.75 9.38 32.24
N TYR A 772 -40.36 8.49 31.32
CA TYR A 772 -41.13 7.29 30.94
C TYR A 772 -40.59 6.00 31.60
N GLY A 773 -39.42 6.06 32.24
CA GLY A 773 -38.82 4.97 33.00
C GLY A 773 -37.31 5.04 33.07
N GLU A 774 -36.70 4.06 33.75
CA GLU A 774 -35.25 3.91 33.82
C GLU A 774 -34.69 3.43 32.47
N MET A 775 -33.64 4.12 31.99
CA MET A 775 -33.05 3.92 30.68
C MET A 775 -31.54 3.64 30.76
N LEU A 776 -31.11 2.70 29.91
CA LEU A 776 -29.70 2.42 29.64
C LEU A 776 -29.10 3.54 28.78
N ASP A 777 -27.82 3.42 28.42
CA ASP A 777 -27.17 4.45 27.61
C ASP A 777 -27.71 4.50 26.18
N PRO A 778 -28.12 5.68 25.69
CA PRO A 778 -28.42 5.87 24.28
C PRO A 778 -27.22 5.49 23.43
N ARG A 779 -27.48 4.71 22.37
CA ARG A 779 -26.48 4.32 21.38
C ARG A 779 -26.53 5.28 20.21
N TRP A 780 -25.48 6.08 20.05
CA TRP A 780 -25.40 7.10 19.01
C TRP A 780 -24.61 6.58 17.80
N PRO A 781 -25.13 6.72 16.57
CA PRO A 781 -24.43 6.28 15.37
C PRO A 781 -23.25 7.20 15.04
N SER A 782 -22.19 6.61 14.49
CA SER A 782 -21.08 7.38 13.93
C SER A 782 -21.52 8.30 12.78
N ARG A 783 -21.17 9.58 12.85
CA ARG A 783 -21.36 10.56 11.75
C ARG A 783 -20.22 10.52 10.72
N LYS A 784 -19.13 9.77 10.97
CA LYS A 784 -17.92 9.63 10.12
C LYS A 784 -18.17 9.57 8.61
N TYR A 785 -19.17 8.79 8.18
CA TYR A 785 -19.47 8.55 6.77
C TYR A 785 -20.61 9.40 6.19
N LYS A 786 -21.43 10.04 7.04
CA LYS A 786 -22.52 10.91 6.61
C LYS A 786 -22.93 11.81 7.78
N ASP A 787 -22.57 13.08 7.68
CA ASP A 787 -22.85 14.10 8.71
C ASP A 787 -24.37 14.24 9.00
N SER A 788 -25.22 14.08 7.98
CA SER A 788 -26.69 14.15 8.08
C SER A 788 -27.36 13.00 8.87
N ARG A 789 -26.62 12.23 9.70
CA ARG A 789 -27.15 11.13 10.52
C ARG A 789 -27.69 11.68 11.84
N ARG A 790 -28.97 12.10 11.86
CA ARG A 790 -29.72 12.48 13.06
C ARG A 790 -30.68 11.37 13.49
N PHE A 791 -30.14 10.33 14.14
CA PHE A 791 -30.92 9.32 14.85
C PHE A 791 -30.12 8.76 16.03
N CYS A 792 -30.79 8.18 17.01
CA CYS A 792 -30.17 7.45 18.12
C CYS A 792 -31.05 6.26 18.54
N TYR A 793 -30.46 5.30 19.26
CA TYR A 793 -31.20 4.18 19.85
C TYR A 793 -31.27 4.32 21.37
N VAL A 794 -32.47 4.44 21.92
CA VAL A 794 -32.71 4.57 23.37
C VAL A 794 -33.24 3.23 23.89
N GLN A 795 -32.56 2.61 24.85
CA GLN A 795 -32.99 1.34 25.44
C GLN A 795 -33.49 1.54 26.88
N PHE A 796 -34.70 1.07 27.17
CA PHE A 796 -35.28 1.07 28.51
C PHE A 796 -35.06 -0.26 29.24
N LEU A 797 -35.20 -0.26 30.55
CA LEU A 797 -35.17 -1.50 31.35
C LEU A 797 -36.42 -2.37 31.11
N THR A 798 -37.56 -1.76 30.75
CA THR A 798 -38.84 -2.47 30.52
C THR A 798 -39.48 -2.11 29.18
N THR A 799 -40.25 -3.05 28.63
CA THR A 799 -41.05 -2.86 27.41
C THR A 799 -42.16 -1.82 27.61
N ALA A 800 -42.77 -1.78 28.80
CA ALA A 800 -43.82 -0.82 29.12
C ALA A 800 -43.32 0.63 29.03
N SER A 801 -42.11 0.91 29.53
CA SER A 801 -41.47 2.23 29.43
C SER A 801 -41.13 2.62 27.99
N ALA A 802 -40.61 1.68 27.19
CA ALA A 802 -40.36 1.91 25.76
C ALA A 802 -41.65 2.23 24.99
N HIS A 803 -42.73 1.47 25.22
CA HIS A 803 -44.03 1.73 24.60
C HIS A 803 -44.67 3.05 25.06
N ALA A 804 -44.52 3.44 26.32
CA ALA A 804 -45.02 4.73 26.82
C ALA A 804 -44.28 5.91 26.16
N ALA A 805 -42.96 5.80 25.98
CA ALA A 805 -42.15 6.82 25.31
C ALA A 805 -42.45 6.99 23.81
N CYS A 806 -43.12 6.04 23.15
CA CYS A 806 -43.63 6.21 21.78
C CYS A 806 -44.72 7.30 21.65
N GLU A 807 -45.31 7.77 22.74
CA GLU A 807 -46.25 8.92 22.73
C GLU A 807 -45.61 10.21 22.20
N LEU A 808 -44.27 10.34 22.30
CA LEU A 808 -43.49 11.46 21.75
C LEU A 808 -43.42 11.47 20.21
N ASN A 809 -43.92 10.42 19.54
CA ASN A 809 -43.90 10.31 18.08
C ASN A 809 -44.89 11.30 17.43
N GLY A 810 -44.37 12.18 16.58
CA GLY A 810 -45.11 13.26 15.92
C GLY A 810 -45.07 14.60 16.67
N GLN A 811 -44.42 14.68 17.84
CA GLN A 811 -44.32 15.94 18.59
C GLN A 811 -43.39 16.93 17.88
N GLU A 812 -43.90 18.11 17.51
CA GLU A 812 -43.08 19.20 17.00
C GLU A 812 -42.30 19.88 18.14
N LEU A 813 -40.97 19.79 18.08
CA LEU A 813 -40.06 20.51 19.00
C LEU A 813 -39.63 21.86 18.42
N GLU A 814 -39.60 21.96 17.08
CA GLU A 814 -39.39 23.19 16.31
C GLU A 814 -40.37 23.22 15.12
N PRO A 815 -40.71 24.40 14.55
CA PRO A 815 -41.64 24.50 13.44
C PRO A 815 -41.22 23.65 12.23
N GLY A 816 -42.04 22.65 11.89
CA GLY A 816 -41.76 21.72 10.77
C GLY A 816 -40.80 20.58 11.10
N LEU A 817 -40.39 20.39 12.37
CA LEU A 817 -39.57 19.28 12.84
C LEU A 817 -40.33 18.43 13.87
N ALA A 818 -41.23 17.59 13.38
CA ALA A 818 -41.92 16.57 14.16
C ALA A 818 -40.99 15.39 14.47
N LEU A 819 -40.81 15.08 15.75
CA LEU A 819 -39.98 13.97 16.23
C LEU A 819 -40.53 12.62 15.75
N SER A 820 -39.66 11.69 15.35
CA SER A 820 -40.05 10.32 15.00
C SER A 820 -39.51 9.35 16.03
N VAL A 821 -40.40 8.77 16.85
CA VAL A 821 -40.06 7.77 17.89
C VAL A 821 -40.77 6.46 17.54
N LEU A 822 -40.00 5.42 17.30
CA LEU A 822 -40.52 4.11 16.90
C LEU A 822 -39.82 3.01 17.70
N ILE A 823 -40.49 1.88 17.94
CA ILE A 823 -39.81 0.65 18.39
C ILE A 823 -38.76 0.28 17.32
N SER A 824 -37.56 -0.08 17.77
CA SER A 824 -36.45 -0.50 16.92
C SER A 824 -36.86 -1.69 16.05
N ASP A 825 -36.59 -1.59 14.75
CA ASP A 825 -36.79 -2.67 13.79
C ASP A 825 -35.75 -2.50 12.66
N PRO A 826 -34.67 -3.32 12.65
CA PRO A 826 -33.62 -3.23 11.64
C PRO A 826 -34.06 -3.55 10.20
N GLU A 827 -35.18 -4.25 10.03
CA GLU A 827 -35.69 -4.71 8.74
C GLU A 827 -36.56 -3.64 8.06
N LYS A 828 -37.25 -2.80 8.84
CA LYS A 828 -38.10 -1.68 8.35
C LYS A 828 -37.32 -0.44 7.86
N LYS A 829 -36.29 -0.62 7.02
CA LYS A 829 -35.60 0.49 6.34
C LYS A 829 -36.50 1.15 5.30
N LYS A 830 -37.24 2.20 5.69
CA LYS A 830 -37.99 3.07 4.75
C LYS A 830 -37.08 3.55 3.62
N GLN A 831 -37.54 3.40 2.37
CA GLN A 831 -36.90 4.04 1.21
C GLN A 831 -36.88 5.57 1.42
N ARG A 832 -35.75 6.21 1.08
CA ARG A 832 -35.63 7.67 1.16
C ARG A 832 -36.33 8.32 -0.04
N SER A 833 -36.97 9.46 0.19
CA SER A 833 -37.67 10.27 -0.81
C SER A 833 -36.79 10.76 -1.98
N ASP A 834 -35.46 10.71 -1.81
CA ASP A 834 -34.51 11.45 -2.65
C ASP A 834 -33.80 10.56 -3.67
N ALA A 835 -34.23 9.30 -3.85
CA ALA A 835 -33.52 8.32 -4.67
C ALA A 835 -33.66 8.53 -6.20
N ASN A 836 -34.51 9.46 -6.64
CA ASN A 836 -34.92 9.60 -8.06
C ASN A 836 -34.97 11.07 -8.56
N SER A 837 -34.25 12.00 -7.90
CA SER A 837 -34.11 13.39 -8.36
C SER A 837 -33.28 13.51 -9.64
N ASP A 838 -32.20 12.73 -9.70
CA ASP A 838 -31.07 12.97 -10.62
C ASP A 838 -31.46 12.73 -12.10
N GLN A 839 -32.53 11.96 -12.35
CA GLN A 839 -33.05 11.72 -13.70
C GLN A 839 -33.86 12.89 -14.27
N ARG A 840 -34.34 13.83 -13.44
CA ARG A 840 -35.25 14.93 -13.81
C ARG A 840 -34.62 16.33 -13.75
N GLU A 841 -33.30 16.40 -13.53
CA GLU A 841 -32.56 17.66 -13.37
C GLU A 841 -31.63 17.95 -14.56
N VAL A 842 -31.66 19.21 -15.00
CA VAL A 842 -30.90 19.77 -16.13
C VAL A 842 -29.83 20.72 -15.61
N TYR A 843 -28.60 20.55 -16.10
CA TYR A 843 -27.48 21.43 -15.82
C TYR A 843 -27.24 22.42 -16.97
N ILE A 844 -27.35 23.71 -16.66
CA ILE A 844 -27.22 24.81 -17.62
C ILE A 844 -25.94 25.58 -17.30
N THR A 845 -25.07 25.78 -18.29
CA THR A 845 -23.77 26.48 -18.16
C THR A 845 -23.60 27.53 -19.26
N GLY A 846 -22.58 28.38 -19.15
CA GLY A 846 -22.32 29.45 -20.13
C GLY A 846 -23.25 30.65 -19.97
N LEU A 847 -23.97 30.75 -18.85
CA LEU A 847 -24.86 31.87 -18.57
C LEU A 847 -24.07 33.19 -18.43
N SER A 848 -24.73 34.30 -18.74
CA SER A 848 -24.21 35.64 -18.51
C SER A 848 -24.42 36.05 -17.06
N ARG A 849 -23.50 36.84 -16.48
CA ARG A 849 -23.59 37.36 -15.10
C ARG A 849 -24.87 38.13 -14.78
N PHE A 850 -25.59 38.57 -15.82
CA PHE A 850 -26.85 39.31 -15.74
C PHE A 850 -28.10 38.44 -16.01
N VAL A 851 -27.98 37.12 -16.01
CA VAL A 851 -29.12 36.18 -16.04
C VAL A 851 -29.68 36.03 -14.63
N ALA A 852 -31.01 36.15 -14.50
CA ALA A 852 -31.75 35.92 -13.26
C ALA A 852 -32.67 34.68 -13.40
N GLU A 853 -33.14 34.14 -12.27
CA GLU A 853 -34.01 32.95 -12.25
C GLU A 853 -35.25 33.10 -13.14
N LYS A 854 -35.83 34.30 -13.18
CA LYS A 854 -36.98 34.65 -14.02
C LYS A 854 -36.71 34.54 -15.52
N ASP A 855 -35.48 34.79 -15.97
CA ASP A 855 -35.10 34.61 -17.39
C ASP A 855 -35.07 33.13 -17.75
N LEU A 856 -34.54 32.28 -16.85
CA LEU A 856 -34.48 30.84 -17.04
C LEU A 856 -35.88 30.22 -17.01
N ARG A 857 -36.72 30.56 -16.03
CA ARG A 857 -38.11 30.07 -15.98
C ARG A 857 -38.92 30.45 -17.21
N ARG A 858 -38.69 31.63 -17.81
CA ARG A 858 -39.37 32.03 -19.05
C ARG A 858 -38.87 31.27 -20.28
N LEU A 859 -37.59 30.92 -20.34
CA LEU A 859 -37.03 30.23 -21.52
C LEU A 859 -37.24 28.72 -21.48
N PHE A 860 -37.12 28.11 -20.29
CA PHE A 860 -37.24 26.68 -20.10
C PHE A 860 -38.69 26.24 -19.81
N GLY A 861 -39.57 27.17 -19.40
CA GLY A 861 -40.98 26.87 -19.12
C GLY A 861 -41.80 26.45 -20.34
N ASP A 862 -41.35 26.82 -21.55
CA ASP A 862 -41.98 26.39 -22.81
C ASP A 862 -41.80 24.87 -23.08
N PHE A 863 -40.90 24.19 -22.36
CA PHE A 863 -40.57 22.78 -22.53
C PHE A 863 -41.16 21.86 -21.43
N GLY A 864 -41.70 22.42 -20.33
CA GLY A 864 -42.33 21.66 -19.26
C GLY A 864 -42.48 22.43 -17.94
N GLU A 865 -43.21 21.85 -16.98
CA GLU A 865 -43.43 22.49 -15.66
C GLU A 865 -42.19 22.40 -14.77
N ILE A 866 -41.68 23.55 -14.34
CA ILE A 866 -40.41 23.67 -13.61
C ILE A 866 -40.65 23.60 -12.09
N LYS A 867 -40.42 22.41 -11.52
CA LYS A 867 -40.49 22.13 -10.09
C LYS A 867 -39.50 22.97 -9.27
N ARG A 868 -38.24 23.10 -9.73
CA ARG A 868 -37.21 23.87 -9.01
C ARG A 868 -36.20 24.50 -9.96
N VAL A 869 -35.75 25.72 -9.65
CA VAL A 869 -34.57 26.34 -10.27
C VAL A 869 -33.58 26.70 -9.17
N ASN A 870 -32.32 26.33 -9.35
CA ASN A 870 -31.21 26.62 -8.45
C ASN A 870 -30.14 27.38 -9.24
N LEU A 871 -30.25 28.72 -9.22
CA LEU A 871 -29.28 29.62 -9.87
C LEU A 871 -28.12 29.90 -8.93
N ALA A 872 -26.92 29.46 -9.29
CA ALA A 872 -25.73 29.73 -8.48
C ALA A 872 -25.36 31.22 -8.56
N THR A 873 -25.45 31.92 -7.44
CA THR A 873 -25.10 33.35 -7.32
C THR A 873 -23.83 33.58 -6.49
N ASP A 874 -23.17 34.70 -6.71
CA ASP A 874 -22.12 35.22 -5.83
C ASP A 874 -22.69 36.03 -4.66
N ASP A 875 -21.81 36.45 -3.75
CA ASP A 875 -22.16 37.15 -2.52
C ASP A 875 -22.70 38.57 -2.81
N GLU A 876 -22.61 39.03 -4.07
CA GLU A 876 -23.16 40.27 -4.61
C GLU A 876 -24.49 40.05 -5.37
N GLY A 877 -24.97 38.81 -5.47
CA GLY A 877 -26.23 38.42 -6.10
C GLY A 877 -26.19 38.21 -7.62
N HIS A 878 -25.02 38.21 -8.25
CA HIS A 878 -24.87 37.97 -9.70
C HIS A 878 -24.71 36.48 -10.01
N CYS A 879 -25.12 36.06 -11.22
CA CYS A 879 -25.00 34.66 -11.66
C CYS A 879 -23.54 34.24 -11.87
N LYS A 880 -23.11 33.16 -11.21
CA LYS A 880 -21.78 32.51 -11.35
C LYS A 880 -21.59 31.77 -12.70
N GLY A 881 -22.53 31.89 -13.64
CA GLY A 881 -22.44 31.36 -15.00
C GLY A 881 -23.06 29.98 -15.21
N PHE A 882 -23.70 29.40 -14.20
CA PHE A 882 -24.42 28.12 -14.28
C PHE A 882 -25.67 28.08 -13.39
N ALA A 883 -26.58 27.16 -13.70
CA ALA A 883 -27.81 26.89 -12.96
C ALA A 883 -28.18 25.40 -13.07
N PHE A 884 -28.94 24.92 -12.09
CA PHE A 884 -29.62 23.63 -12.15
C PHE A 884 -31.13 23.86 -12.21
N LEU A 885 -31.84 23.01 -12.95
CA LEU A 885 -33.28 23.12 -13.17
C LEU A 885 -33.93 21.74 -13.13
N GLU A 886 -34.83 21.52 -12.19
CA GLU A 886 -35.59 20.28 -11.99
C GLU A 886 -36.99 20.43 -12.58
N TYR A 887 -37.37 19.54 -13.49
CA TYR A 887 -38.73 19.44 -14.02
C TYR A 887 -39.59 18.47 -13.18
N THR A 888 -40.91 18.57 -13.31
CA THR A 888 -41.84 17.53 -12.84
C THR A 888 -41.62 16.20 -13.55
N ASP A 889 -41.46 16.27 -14.88
CA ASP A 889 -41.45 15.15 -15.81
C ASP A 889 -40.12 15.02 -16.56
N GLU A 890 -39.69 13.79 -16.82
CA GLU A 890 -38.43 13.49 -17.49
C GLU A 890 -38.44 13.88 -18.98
N ALA A 891 -39.58 13.82 -19.66
CA ALA A 891 -39.71 14.20 -21.08
C ALA A 891 -39.38 15.70 -21.33
N ALA A 892 -39.56 16.55 -20.32
CA ALA A 892 -39.19 17.97 -20.38
C ALA A 892 -37.66 18.18 -20.34
N VAL A 893 -36.90 17.27 -19.69
CA VAL A 893 -35.43 17.29 -19.69
C VAL A 893 -34.90 17.10 -21.12
N GLU A 894 -35.38 16.06 -21.82
CA GLU A 894 -34.93 15.75 -23.18
C GLU A 894 -35.27 16.89 -24.15
N SER A 895 -36.48 17.45 -24.02
CA SER A 895 -36.93 18.60 -24.81
C SER A 895 -36.07 19.84 -24.55
N ALA A 896 -35.66 20.07 -23.31
CA ALA A 896 -34.80 21.21 -22.91
C ALA A 896 -33.35 21.11 -23.43
N LEU A 897 -32.85 19.91 -23.75
CA LEU A 897 -31.52 19.74 -24.36
C LEU A 897 -31.43 20.41 -25.74
N SER A 898 -32.56 20.61 -26.44
CA SER A 898 -32.61 21.34 -27.72
C SER A 898 -32.16 22.80 -27.64
N LEU A 899 -32.05 23.37 -26.43
CA LEU A 899 -31.50 24.71 -26.20
C LEU A 899 -29.95 24.75 -26.07
N ASP A 900 -29.25 23.61 -26.12
CA ASP A 900 -27.78 23.60 -26.16
C ASP A 900 -27.23 24.39 -27.36
N GLY A 901 -26.27 25.29 -27.11
CA GLY A 901 -25.69 26.14 -28.15
C GLY A 901 -26.47 27.41 -28.49
N THR A 902 -27.65 27.64 -27.89
CA THR A 902 -28.42 28.88 -28.09
C THR A 902 -27.85 30.08 -27.30
N GLN A 903 -28.13 31.32 -27.74
CA GLN A 903 -27.61 32.53 -27.08
C GLN A 903 -28.61 33.19 -26.12
N LEU A 904 -28.21 33.34 -24.86
CA LEU A 904 -28.92 34.14 -23.86
C LEU A 904 -28.07 35.34 -23.41
N LYS A 905 -28.63 36.56 -23.51
CA LYS A 905 -27.96 37.81 -23.10
C LYS A 905 -26.52 37.94 -23.62
N LYS A 906 -26.34 37.67 -24.93
CA LYS A 906 -25.08 37.71 -25.69
C LYS A 906 -24.02 36.67 -25.28
N ARG A 907 -24.42 35.57 -24.64
CA ARG A 907 -23.53 34.43 -24.35
C ARG A 907 -24.20 33.12 -24.77
N VAL A 908 -23.43 32.23 -25.38
CA VAL A 908 -23.90 30.88 -25.74
C VAL A 908 -24.02 30.06 -24.46
N MET A 909 -25.21 29.55 -24.17
CA MET A 909 -25.41 28.61 -23.06
C MET A 909 -25.27 27.17 -23.54
N LYS A 910 -24.91 26.29 -22.62
CA LYS A 910 -24.85 24.86 -22.84
C LYS A 910 -25.74 24.12 -21.86
N VAL A 911 -26.50 23.15 -22.34
CA VAL A 911 -27.54 22.44 -21.58
C VAL A 911 -27.22 20.95 -21.59
N LYS A 912 -27.17 20.32 -20.42
CA LYS A 912 -26.82 18.91 -20.26
C LYS A 912 -27.72 18.21 -19.23
N ARG A 913 -27.95 16.92 -19.43
CA ARG A 913 -28.50 16.02 -18.40
C ARG A 913 -27.45 15.77 -17.31
N ILE A 914 -27.90 15.49 -16.08
CA ILE A 914 -27.02 15.09 -14.98
C ILE A 914 -26.88 13.57 -14.95
N ASP A 915 -25.65 13.07 -15.03
CA ASP A 915 -25.37 11.63 -14.89
C ASP A 915 -25.23 11.24 -13.40
N PRO A 916 -26.06 10.33 -12.85
CA PRO A 916 -26.00 9.94 -11.43
C PRO A 916 -24.69 9.23 -11.03
N SER A 917 -23.90 8.75 -11.99
CA SER A 917 -22.59 8.11 -11.74
C SER A 917 -21.43 9.13 -11.52
N ALA A 918 -21.66 10.42 -11.75
CA ALA A 918 -20.63 11.46 -11.71
C ALA A 918 -20.28 11.98 -10.29
N LYS A 919 -20.64 11.26 -9.22
CA LYS A 919 -20.27 11.60 -7.81
C LYS A 919 -19.34 10.59 -7.12
N SER A 920 -18.86 9.55 -7.81
CA SER A 920 -17.86 8.62 -7.23
C SER A 920 -16.67 8.28 -8.14
N SER A 921 -16.50 8.93 -9.29
CA SER A 921 -15.29 8.71 -10.12
C SER A 921 -14.79 9.96 -10.85
N LYS A 922 -13.47 9.97 -11.07
CA LYS A 922 -12.64 10.94 -11.82
C LYS A 922 -12.38 12.30 -11.15
N GLN A 923 -11.12 12.48 -10.75
CA GLN A 923 -10.27 13.36 -11.55
C GLN A 923 -8.83 12.84 -11.66
N ALA A 924 -8.58 12.16 -12.77
CA ALA A 924 -7.31 12.22 -13.48
C ALA A 924 -7.66 12.62 -14.94
N GLY A 925 -7.17 13.73 -15.49
CA GLY A 925 -6.48 14.84 -14.81
C GLY A 925 -6.09 15.95 -15.79
N GLU A 926 -5.76 17.14 -15.27
CA GLU A 926 -4.92 18.12 -15.96
C GLU A 926 -4.09 18.93 -14.93
N LYS A 927 -2.78 18.63 -14.88
CA LYS A 927 -1.65 19.50 -14.44
C LYS A 927 -1.61 20.11 -13.01
N GLN A 928 -0.98 19.36 -12.08
CA GLN A 928 -0.30 19.81 -10.83
C GLN A 928 -1.17 20.53 -9.73
N PRO A 929 -0.62 20.86 -8.55
CA PRO A 929 -0.34 19.93 -7.43
C PRO A 929 -1.21 20.25 -6.18
N VAL A 930 -2.02 19.29 -5.69
CA VAL A 930 -3.02 19.56 -4.62
C VAL A 930 -3.05 18.51 -3.48
N LYS A 931 -2.24 17.44 -3.52
CA LYS A 931 -2.31 16.35 -2.50
C LYS A 931 -1.81 16.77 -1.10
N GLN A 932 -0.57 17.25 -0.97
CA GLN A 932 0.01 17.70 0.32
C GLN A 932 -0.83 18.78 1.02
N GLN A 933 -1.54 19.63 0.27
CA GLN A 933 -2.40 20.68 0.85
C GLN A 933 -3.69 20.13 1.48
N ARG A 934 -4.18 18.95 1.07
CA ARG A 934 -5.31 18.30 1.72
C ARG A 934 -4.90 17.59 3.01
N GLU A 935 -3.76 16.89 3.00
CA GLU A 935 -3.24 16.19 4.17
C GLU A 935 -2.81 17.17 5.28
N THR A 936 -2.13 18.27 4.94
CA THR A 936 -1.74 19.31 5.94
C THR A 936 -2.94 20.07 6.51
N ASP A 937 -3.99 20.33 5.71
CA ASP A 937 -5.24 20.94 6.16
C ASP A 937 -6.10 19.96 7.00
N GLU A 938 -5.96 18.64 6.78
CA GLU A 938 -6.57 17.59 7.61
C GLU A 938 -5.86 17.40 8.94
N VAL A 939 -4.53 17.34 8.97
CA VAL A 939 -3.76 17.21 10.22
C VAL A 939 -3.88 18.46 11.09
N SER A 940 -3.83 19.66 10.50
CA SER A 940 -3.91 20.92 11.27
C SER A 940 -5.29 21.22 11.87
N ARG A 941 -6.35 20.59 11.36
CA ARG A 941 -7.69 20.60 11.98
C ARG A 941 -8.00 19.36 12.80
N SER A 942 -7.03 18.50 13.11
CA SER A 942 -7.26 17.26 13.86
C SER A 942 -6.49 17.18 15.19
N ILE A 943 -7.12 16.55 16.18
CA ILE A 943 -6.51 16.16 17.46
C ILE A 943 -6.61 14.65 17.66
N LYS A 944 -5.79 14.15 18.57
CA LYS A 944 -5.81 12.81 19.13
C LYS A 944 -6.25 12.89 20.60
N LEU A 945 -7.14 11.99 20.99
CA LEU A 945 -7.54 11.77 22.37
C LEU A 945 -7.04 10.38 22.79
N THR A 946 -6.39 10.26 23.94
CA THR A 946 -5.91 8.97 24.46
C THR A 946 -6.40 8.73 25.90
N GLY A 947 -6.45 7.46 26.30
CA GLY A 947 -7.02 7.05 27.60
C GLY A 947 -8.52 6.73 27.56
N LEU A 948 -9.06 6.39 26.37
CA LEU A 948 -10.47 6.00 26.22
C LEU A 948 -10.75 4.65 26.89
N ALA A 949 -11.92 4.51 27.51
CA ALA A 949 -12.39 3.19 27.93
C ALA A 949 -12.68 2.31 26.69
N SER A 950 -12.39 1.01 26.77
CA SER A 950 -12.44 0.04 25.65
C SER A 950 -13.82 -0.13 24.99
N ARG A 951 -14.88 0.47 25.55
CA ARG A 951 -16.26 0.46 25.03
C ARG A 951 -16.80 1.86 24.69
N THR A 952 -15.92 2.86 24.46
CA THR A 952 -16.31 4.25 24.15
C THR A 952 -17.09 4.37 22.83
N GLN A 953 -18.21 5.10 22.82
CA GLN A 953 -19.00 5.36 21.62
C GLN A 953 -18.56 6.62 20.88
N GLU A 954 -18.28 6.52 19.58
CA GLU A 954 -17.90 7.66 18.70
C GLU A 954 -18.91 8.82 18.73
N GLY A 955 -20.21 8.52 18.71
CA GLY A 955 -21.26 9.55 18.64
C GLY A 955 -21.38 10.40 19.92
N LEU A 956 -21.21 9.79 21.09
CA LEU A 956 -21.18 10.50 22.37
C LEU A 956 -19.92 11.36 22.50
N LEU A 957 -18.77 10.80 22.10
CA LEU A 957 -17.52 11.55 22.07
C LEU A 957 -17.62 12.76 21.14
N GLN A 958 -18.21 12.61 19.95
CA GLN A 958 -18.45 13.72 19.03
C GLN A 958 -19.33 14.82 19.65
N GLN A 959 -20.44 14.48 20.32
CA GLN A 959 -21.30 15.49 20.96
C GLN A 959 -20.59 16.25 22.09
N ALA A 960 -19.83 15.54 22.93
CA ALA A 960 -19.08 16.17 24.01
C ALA A 960 -18.05 17.19 23.49
N LEU A 961 -17.45 16.90 22.32
CA LEU A 961 -16.50 17.77 21.63
C LEU A 961 -17.19 18.93 20.90
N GLU A 962 -18.38 18.70 20.30
CA GLU A 962 -19.21 19.74 19.65
C GLU A 962 -19.71 20.81 20.63
N LYS A 963 -19.84 20.50 21.94
CA LYS A 963 -20.07 21.49 23.01
C LYS A 963 -18.90 22.48 23.21
N VAL A 964 -17.72 22.17 22.66
CA VAL A 964 -16.49 22.98 22.80
C VAL A 964 -16.14 23.70 21.50
N ALA A 965 -16.08 22.98 20.37
CA ALA A 965 -15.74 23.52 19.06
C ALA A 965 -16.33 22.64 17.93
N LYS A 966 -16.52 23.19 16.72
CA LYS A 966 -17.30 22.49 15.68
C LYS A 966 -16.54 21.28 15.11
N VAL A 967 -17.03 20.07 15.36
CA VAL A 967 -16.44 18.82 14.86
C VAL A 967 -16.91 18.50 13.44
N LYS A 968 -16.06 17.84 12.65
CA LYS A 968 -16.33 17.34 11.29
C LYS A 968 -16.34 15.81 11.23
N ARG A 969 -15.47 15.13 11.97
CA ARG A 969 -15.40 13.66 12.06
C ARG A 969 -14.77 13.23 13.38
N VAL A 970 -15.25 12.12 13.95
CA VAL A 970 -14.60 11.38 15.03
C VAL A 970 -14.40 9.93 14.57
N GLU A 971 -13.28 9.33 14.95
CA GLU A 971 -12.92 7.94 14.69
C GLU A 971 -12.27 7.36 15.94
N VAL A 972 -12.84 6.31 16.52
CA VAL A 972 -12.35 5.64 17.76
C VAL A 972 -11.67 4.32 17.39
N PHE A 973 -10.45 4.13 17.88
CA PHE A 973 -9.62 2.95 17.69
C PHE A 973 -9.63 2.10 18.95
N ALA A 974 -10.58 1.15 19.03
CA ALA A 974 -10.84 0.34 20.21
C ALA A 974 -9.60 -0.41 20.72
N ASP A 975 -8.77 -0.94 19.81
CA ASP A 975 -7.58 -1.73 20.15
C ASP A 975 -6.45 -0.91 20.81
N SER A 976 -6.48 0.42 20.64
CA SER A 976 -5.42 1.33 21.14
C SER A 976 -5.88 2.23 22.29
N ALA A 977 -7.19 2.28 22.61
CA ALA A 977 -7.78 3.25 23.53
C ALA A 977 -7.59 4.73 23.10
N GLU A 978 -7.60 4.99 21.80
CA GLU A 978 -7.37 6.30 21.19
C GLU A 978 -8.51 6.72 20.25
N ALA A 979 -8.72 8.03 20.05
CA ALA A 979 -9.58 8.56 19.00
C ALA A 979 -8.92 9.70 18.26
N VAL A 980 -9.23 9.82 16.97
CA VAL A 980 -8.87 10.96 16.14
C VAL A 980 -10.11 11.78 15.85
N VAL A 981 -10.02 13.08 16.12
CA VAL A 981 -11.11 14.06 16.02
C VAL A 981 -10.68 15.14 15.04
N GLU A 982 -11.37 15.24 13.93
CA GLU A 982 -11.20 16.27 12.90
C GLU A 982 -12.26 17.35 13.10
N PHE A 983 -11.86 18.60 13.33
CA PHE A 983 -12.73 19.76 13.45
C PHE A 983 -13.02 20.43 12.10
N ALA A 984 -13.99 21.35 12.07
CA ALA A 984 -14.36 22.12 10.89
C ALA A 984 -13.26 23.10 10.45
N SER A 985 -12.44 23.61 11.37
CA SER A 985 -11.29 24.47 11.07
C SER A 985 -10.14 24.28 12.06
N ALA A 986 -8.93 24.71 11.68
CA ALA A 986 -7.78 24.76 12.60
C ALA A 986 -7.98 25.79 13.74
N ALA A 987 -8.89 26.75 13.60
CA ALA A 987 -9.24 27.69 14.67
C ALA A 987 -10.12 27.03 15.75
N ASP A 988 -10.94 26.04 15.37
CA ASP A 988 -11.71 25.21 16.31
C ASP A 988 -10.77 24.35 17.16
N VAL A 989 -9.74 23.74 16.55
CA VAL A 989 -8.66 23.03 17.27
C VAL A 989 -7.96 23.95 18.27
N GLY A 990 -7.57 25.16 17.85
CA GLY A 990 -6.96 26.14 18.75
C GLY A 990 -7.86 26.52 19.93
N THR A 991 -9.16 26.68 19.68
CA THR A 991 -10.16 26.98 20.71
C THR A 991 -10.34 25.82 21.69
N PHE A 992 -10.25 24.58 21.21
CA PHE A 992 -10.30 23.36 22.03
C PHE A 992 -9.07 23.24 22.94
N LEU A 993 -7.86 23.29 22.36
CA LEU A 993 -6.58 23.17 23.08
C LEU A 993 -6.33 24.27 24.11
N LEU A 994 -6.94 25.46 23.92
CA LEU A 994 -6.86 26.56 24.90
C LEU A 994 -7.60 26.29 26.22
N ARG A 995 -8.46 25.26 26.30
CA ARG A 995 -9.12 24.87 27.56
C ARG A 995 -8.26 23.97 28.46
N GLY A 996 -7.28 23.25 27.90
CA GLY A 996 -6.40 22.34 28.61
C GLY A 996 -5.88 21.19 27.74
N THR A 997 -4.91 20.46 28.27
CA THR A 997 -4.38 19.19 27.70
C THR A 997 -5.16 17.97 28.15
N GLU A 998 -6.22 18.16 28.94
CA GLU A 998 -7.07 17.13 29.52
C GLU A 998 -8.54 17.45 29.21
N PHE A 999 -9.31 16.44 28.85
CA PHE A 999 -10.72 16.53 28.50
C PHE A 999 -11.51 15.46 29.23
N ASP A 1000 -12.29 15.87 30.23
CA ASP A 1000 -13.13 14.95 31.01
C ASP A 1000 -14.26 14.36 30.14
N PHE A 1001 -14.25 13.04 29.96
CA PHE A 1001 -15.31 12.31 29.26
C PHE A 1001 -15.68 11.04 30.04
N ALA A 1002 -16.97 10.89 30.34
CA ALA A 1002 -17.52 9.74 31.06
C ALA A 1002 -16.83 9.40 32.41
N GLY A 1003 -16.23 10.39 33.08
CA GLY A 1003 -15.50 10.22 34.35
C GLY A 1003 -13.99 9.97 34.20
N ASN A 1004 -13.49 9.78 32.98
CA ASN A 1004 -12.06 9.66 32.68
C ASN A 1004 -11.52 11.01 32.15
N SER A 1005 -10.37 11.46 32.67
CA SER A 1005 -9.61 12.54 32.05
C SER A 1005 -8.88 11.99 30.82
N LEU A 1006 -9.29 12.43 29.63
CA LEU A 1006 -8.66 12.04 28.35
C LEU A 1006 -7.53 13.00 28.02
N ALA A 1007 -6.35 12.46 27.69
CA ALA A 1007 -5.24 13.29 27.26
C ALA A 1007 -5.45 13.80 25.83
N VAL A 1008 -5.33 15.11 25.64
CA VAL A 1008 -5.56 15.81 24.38
C VAL A 1008 -4.20 16.18 23.75
N ALA A 1009 -3.91 15.60 22.58
CA ALA A 1009 -2.72 15.92 21.80
C ALA A 1009 -3.11 16.39 20.38
N PRO A 1010 -2.50 17.45 19.81
CA PRO A 1010 -2.71 17.78 18.41
C PRO A 1010 -2.13 16.67 17.51
N LEU A 1011 -2.85 16.27 16.45
CA LEU A 1011 -2.45 15.16 15.57
C LEU A 1011 -1.15 15.45 14.77
N GLY A 1012 -0.65 16.69 14.83
CA GLY A 1012 0.52 17.17 14.09
C GLY A 1012 1.74 17.57 14.94
N ARG A 1013 1.80 17.21 16.23
CA ARG A 1013 3.05 17.33 17.02
C ARG A 1013 3.23 16.16 17.99
N SER A 1014 4.16 15.27 17.68
CA SER A 1014 4.87 14.51 18.70
C SER A 1014 5.62 15.47 19.62
N SER A 1015 5.49 15.26 20.93
CA SER A 1015 6.32 15.91 21.94
C SER A 1015 7.06 14.84 22.73
N GLU A 1016 8.16 14.34 22.17
CA GLU A 1016 9.24 13.81 23.01
C GLU A 1016 10.08 14.99 23.53
N VAL A 1017 10.38 14.95 24.82
CA VAL A 1017 11.31 15.85 25.52
C VAL A 1017 12.23 14.93 26.33
N PRO A 1018 13.56 15.17 26.37
CA PRO A 1018 14.54 14.10 26.54
C PRO A 1018 14.72 13.55 27.98
N LYS A 1019 15.35 12.36 28.05
CA LYS A 1019 15.67 11.61 29.28
C LYS A 1019 16.83 12.22 30.09
N ALA A 1020 16.70 12.24 31.42
CA ALA A 1020 17.81 12.04 32.37
C ALA A 1020 17.28 11.66 33.78
N ALA A 1021 17.99 10.77 34.48
CA ALA A 1021 17.68 10.31 35.85
C ALA A 1021 18.71 10.90 36.86
N SER A 1022 18.68 10.76 38.20
CA SER A 1022 17.93 9.86 39.10
C SER A 1022 17.94 10.30 40.58
N ARG A 1023 16.86 9.95 41.33
CA ARG A 1023 16.77 9.56 42.79
C ARG A 1023 17.22 10.52 43.93
N PRO A 1024 16.85 10.29 45.22
CA PRO A 1024 16.05 9.17 45.81
C PRO A 1024 14.84 9.52 46.73
N VAL A 1025 13.76 8.70 46.68
CA VAL A 1025 13.14 7.84 47.76
C VAL A 1025 13.08 8.35 49.23
N PRO A 1026 12.02 8.13 50.09
CA PRO A 1026 10.81 7.25 49.99
C PRO A 1026 9.41 7.82 50.47
N ALA A 1027 8.36 7.02 50.20
CA ALA A 1027 7.19 6.66 51.06
C ALA A 1027 5.97 7.58 51.37
N SER A 1028 4.84 6.85 51.52
CA SER A 1028 3.60 7.10 52.29
C SER A 1028 2.45 7.99 51.74
N ASP A 1029 1.30 7.31 51.61
CA ASP A 1029 -0.05 7.62 52.12
C ASP A 1029 -0.88 8.85 51.66
N ASN A 1030 -2.12 8.48 51.26
CA ASN A 1030 -3.41 9.09 51.60
C ASN A 1030 -3.86 10.46 51.04
N SER A 1031 -4.98 10.37 50.31
CA SER A 1031 -6.28 11.01 50.63
C SER A 1031 -6.72 12.35 49.98
N THR A 1032 -7.97 12.31 49.53
CA THR A 1032 -9.03 13.35 49.63
C THR A 1032 -9.01 14.64 48.79
N SER A 1033 -9.89 14.62 47.77
CA SER A 1033 -11.11 15.46 47.64
C SER A 1033 -11.07 16.96 47.29
N ALA A 1034 -12.02 17.35 46.42
CA ALA A 1034 -12.86 18.57 46.48
C ALA A 1034 -12.18 19.96 46.25
N SER A 1035 -12.86 21.04 45.82
CA SER A 1035 -14.18 21.24 45.17
C SER A 1035 -14.34 22.70 44.69
N ARG A 1036 -15.10 22.91 43.61
CA ARG A 1036 -16.09 24.01 43.37
C ARG A 1036 -15.71 25.52 43.25
N GLN A 1037 -16.25 26.11 42.17
CA GLN A 1037 -17.10 27.34 42.10
C GLN A 1037 -16.50 28.77 41.99
N ALA A 1038 -16.45 29.25 40.73
CA ALA A 1038 -17.35 30.27 40.13
C ALA A 1038 -17.37 31.78 40.55
N MET A 1039 -17.00 32.62 39.56
CA MET A 1039 -17.69 33.87 39.10
C MET A 1039 -17.72 35.14 40.00
N PRO A 1040 -18.11 36.33 39.46
CA PRO A 1040 -17.81 36.97 38.16
C PRO A 1040 -17.41 38.47 38.33
N LEU A 1041 -17.28 39.27 37.23
CA LEU A 1041 -17.74 40.69 37.15
C LEU A 1041 -17.52 41.34 35.75
N LYS A 1042 -18.32 42.39 35.47
CA LYS A 1042 -18.34 43.36 34.33
C LYS A 1042 -18.49 44.79 34.95
N PRO A 1043 -18.55 45.98 34.27
CA PRO A 1043 -18.58 46.32 32.80
C PRO A 1043 -17.85 47.63 32.28
N ARG A 1044 -17.41 47.65 30.99
CA ARG A 1044 -17.43 48.82 30.00
C ARG A 1044 -16.67 50.16 30.30
N PRO A 1045 -16.71 51.25 29.45
CA PRO A 1045 -16.16 51.48 28.09
C PRO A 1045 -15.36 52.86 28.03
N PRO A 1046 -15.51 53.86 27.10
CA PRO A 1046 -15.73 53.94 25.63
C PRO A 1046 -14.79 54.92 24.82
N LYS A 1047 -14.73 54.81 23.47
CA LYS A 1047 -14.73 55.87 22.38
C LYS A 1047 -14.28 55.25 21.03
N ALA A 1048 -14.96 55.34 19.87
CA ALA A 1048 -15.47 56.47 19.06
C ALA A 1048 -14.35 57.32 18.40
N GLY A 1049 -14.34 57.67 17.10
CA GLY A 1049 -15.23 57.43 15.94
C GLY A 1049 -14.92 58.37 14.75
N ASN A 1050 -15.74 58.35 13.67
CA ASN A 1050 -15.75 59.21 12.44
C ASN A 1050 -14.74 58.87 11.30
N ARG A 1051 -15.13 58.67 10.01
CA ARG A 1051 -15.87 59.49 8.99
C ARG A 1051 -14.94 60.50 8.27
N LYS A 1052 -15.01 60.78 6.95
CA LYS A 1052 -16.12 60.74 5.95
C LYS A 1052 -15.63 60.97 4.48
N ARG A 1053 -16.39 60.48 3.48
CA ARG A 1053 -16.63 61.05 2.09
C ARG A 1053 -15.45 61.16 1.07
N VAL A 1054 -15.60 61.26 -0.28
CA VAL A 1054 -16.57 60.88 -1.37
C VAL A 1054 -16.36 61.82 -2.59
N LEU A 1055 -16.72 61.40 -3.83
CA LEU A 1055 -16.64 62.12 -5.16
C LEU A 1055 -15.24 62.17 -5.82
N ALA A 1056 -15.05 62.15 -7.16
CA ALA A 1056 -15.95 61.88 -8.30
C ALA A 1056 -15.16 61.48 -9.59
N ILE A 1057 -15.87 60.93 -10.58
CA ILE A 1057 -15.50 60.66 -12.00
C ILE A 1057 -15.82 61.97 -12.79
N PRO A 1058 -15.15 62.44 -13.89
CA PRO A 1058 -15.17 61.70 -15.19
C PRO A 1058 -14.16 61.99 -16.35
N GLN A 1059 -14.27 61.13 -17.38
CA GLN A 1059 -14.09 61.41 -18.84
C GLN A 1059 -12.68 61.71 -19.41
N ALA A 1060 -12.32 61.41 -20.68
CA ALA A 1060 -13.02 60.72 -21.77
C ALA A 1060 -12.03 60.04 -22.79
N LYS A 1061 -12.62 59.21 -23.68
CA LYS A 1061 -12.11 58.61 -24.94
C LYS A 1061 -11.80 59.68 -26.04
N PRO A 1062 -11.28 59.38 -27.28
CA PRO A 1062 -11.36 58.11 -28.03
C PRO A 1062 -10.20 57.70 -28.99
N ALA A 1063 -10.36 56.49 -29.59
CA ALA A 1063 -9.98 56.09 -30.98
C ALA A 1063 -8.50 56.14 -31.44
N SER A 1064 -8.02 55.30 -32.38
CA SER A 1064 -8.52 54.04 -32.98
C SER A 1064 -7.38 53.34 -33.77
N THR A 1065 -7.61 52.07 -34.19
CA THR A 1065 -7.11 51.42 -35.44
C THR A 1065 -5.59 51.32 -35.73
N GLY A 1066 -5.12 50.09 -36.03
CA GLY A 1066 -4.13 49.88 -37.11
C GLY A 1066 -2.85 49.12 -36.73
N SER A 1067 -2.83 47.81 -37.01
CA SER A 1067 -1.61 47.02 -37.30
C SER A 1067 -1.11 47.32 -38.75
N PRO A 1068 -0.04 46.69 -39.32
CA PRO A 1068 0.91 45.70 -38.76
C PRO A 1068 2.41 45.86 -39.18
N SER A 1069 3.23 44.90 -38.69
CA SER A 1069 4.32 44.15 -39.40
C SER A 1069 5.68 44.76 -39.82
N THR A 1070 6.73 44.03 -39.38
CA THR A 1070 8.00 43.65 -40.07
C THR A 1070 9.23 44.59 -40.19
N SER A 1071 10.29 44.17 -39.45
CA SER A 1071 11.68 43.88 -39.89
C SER A 1071 12.60 44.97 -40.48
N ILE A 1072 13.82 45.10 -39.92
CA ILE A 1072 15.15 44.77 -40.52
C ILE A 1072 16.30 45.29 -39.58
N GLN A 1073 17.49 44.64 -39.68
CA GLN A 1073 18.79 44.90 -39.00
C GLN A 1073 19.51 46.20 -39.47
N PRO A 1074 20.74 46.64 -39.04
CA PRO A 1074 21.88 45.86 -38.48
C PRO A 1074 22.81 46.48 -37.38
N GLU A 1075 23.75 45.63 -36.92
CA GLU A 1075 25.13 45.80 -36.37
C GLU A 1075 25.67 47.13 -35.77
N GLN A 1076 26.38 47.07 -34.63
CA GLN A 1076 27.87 46.99 -34.58
C GLN A 1076 28.53 46.88 -33.17
N VAL A 1077 29.75 46.32 -33.21
CA VAL A 1077 30.82 45.93 -32.24
C VAL A 1077 31.19 46.90 -31.08
N GLY A 1078 31.65 46.35 -29.92
CA GLY A 1078 32.51 47.04 -28.93
C GLY A 1078 32.90 46.21 -27.68
N HIS A 1079 34.19 46.17 -27.30
CA HIS A 1079 34.76 45.32 -26.20
C HIS A 1079 35.04 46.08 -24.87
N ASN A 1080 34.81 45.42 -23.71
CA ASN A 1080 35.81 45.02 -22.67
C ASN A 1080 35.38 45.10 -21.17
N ALA A 1081 35.50 43.94 -20.50
CA ALA A 1081 35.90 43.65 -19.10
C ALA A 1081 35.35 44.47 -17.88
N ARG A 1082 34.50 43.82 -17.05
CA ARG A 1082 34.90 43.21 -15.74
C ARG A 1082 33.74 42.53 -14.98
N ASP A 1083 34.09 41.48 -14.22
CA ASP A 1083 33.46 40.87 -13.03
C ASP A 1083 31.92 40.80 -12.84
N GLY A 1084 31.45 39.61 -12.42
CA GLY A 1084 30.38 39.52 -11.41
C GLY A 1084 29.21 38.54 -11.65
N MET A 1085 29.38 37.29 -11.19
CA MET A 1085 28.34 36.39 -10.65
C MET A 1085 27.05 36.02 -11.45
N LYS A 1086 26.82 34.69 -11.48
CA LYS A 1086 25.51 33.98 -11.49
C LYS A 1086 24.62 34.07 -12.75
N GLY A 1087 24.45 32.93 -13.40
CA GLY A 1087 23.34 32.61 -14.31
C GLY A 1087 23.32 31.12 -14.61
N GLN A 1088 22.15 30.48 -14.55
CA GLN A 1088 21.96 29.08 -14.99
C GLN A 1088 21.87 29.01 -16.52
N ASP A 1089 21.82 27.76 -17.00
CA ASP A 1089 21.41 27.33 -18.34
C ASP A 1089 22.42 27.59 -19.47
N HIS A 1090 23.04 26.51 -19.95
CA HIS A 1090 23.09 26.10 -21.35
C HIS A 1090 24.02 24.87 -21.48
N PHE A 1091 23.43 23.67 -21.60
CA PHE A 1091 24.03 22.66 -22.49
C PHE A 1091 23.00 21.65 -23.01
N ARG A 1092 22.17 22.13 -23.94
CA ARG A 1092 21.42 21.27 -24.87
C ARG A 1092 21.84 21.50 -26.33
N ASP A 1093 23.05 22.04 -26.53
CA ASP A 1093 23.66 22.36 -27.83
C ASP A 1093 24.95 21.57 -28.11
N LEU A 1094 25.34 20.57 -27.28
CA LEU A 1094 26.54 19.73 -27.51
C LEU A 1094 26.28 18.46 -28.34
N LEU A 1095 25.19 18.38 -29.10
CA LEU A 1095 24.91 17.27 -30.03
C LEU A 1095 24.38 17.76 -31.39
N ALA A 1096 25.27 18.42 -32.15
CA ALA A 1096 25.09 18.61 -33.60
C ALA A 1096 26.42 18.71 -34.38
N GLY A 1097 27.29 17.69 -34.25
CA GLY A 1097 28.13 17.18 -35.35
C GLY A 1097 29.42 17.92 -35.79
N LYS A 1098 30.56 17.23 -35.62
CA LYS A 1098 31.55 16.75 -36.64
C LYS A 1098 32.06 17.69 -37.77
N PRO A 1099 33.23 17.44 -38.39
CA PRO A 1099 34.42 16.70 -37.93
C PRO A 1099 35.78 17.36 -38.26
N VAL A 1100 36.79 17.17 -37.40
CA VAL A 1100 38.15 16.66 -37.73
C VAL A 1100 38.59 15.79 -36.55
#